data_AF-A0A952SKQ0-F1
#
_entry.id   AF-A0A952SKQ0-F1
#
_cell.length_a   1.000
_cell.length_b   1.000
_cell.length_c   1.000
_cell.angle_alpha   90.00
_cell.angle_beta   90.00
_cell.angle_gamma   90.00
#
_symmetry.space_group_name_H-M   'P 1'
#
loop_
_entity.id
_entity.type
_entity.pdbx_description
1 polymer ?
#
loop_
_entity_poly.entity_id
_entity_poly.type
_entity_poly.pdbx_seq_one_letter_code
_entity_poly.pdbx_strand_id
1 'polypeptide(L)'
;MSTWSRRFGKWGPGASAALVALACGAPVACGQGEWVYRDALGNRVERSSNHSTARMWNEALLYAIERDFARPTIHARNLFHTSVAMYDVWAAYDTIADQFKHHERATAADVGAARSEAISYAMYRLLRHRFATSPGGNASRAYFDNLMNTLGYDIDFTSTEGDTPAALGNRVAATIIAWGLTDGSNEGAGYANQYYAPINPPLVVALEGNPDLVDMNRWQPLALDFFVDQGGNVIIGGFPPFLSPEWGNVDAFALHESDMVLAQRDGHDWPLFHDPGTPPQYGGANDHVYRWGFEMVSTWSSHLDPNDGVMWDVSPGRIGDAIYPADLLDFTLYPSWYDMYTGEEGSVNGHALNPATGLPYEPQIVPRGDYTRVLAEFWADGPQSHTPPGHWYDIFNYVVDHPQHERRFGGTGPIMDALEYDVKSYMALGGTVHDVAVSAWGLKGYYDYIRPISAIRALADRGQCSDPNQASFHPDGITLHPGFVEVITSETTAFGEKHEHLFGEEGKIAILAWRGPPYLSDPTTDAAGVGWILAGNWWSYQRATFVTPPFAGYVSGHSTFSRASAETMTLITGNEFFPGGMGEFHYEANGSLIHEFGPSVDVTLQWAKYRDASDQCSLSRIWGGIHPAIDDLPGRWMGSRIGPRAFNYANMLFNGRVSCPADFAAPYRRLDFFDLQSFLRAFSQQSAEADIAAPFGVHDIADVQAFLTAYSKGCP
;
A
#
# COMPACT_ATOMS: atom_id res chain seq x y z
N MET A 1 38.38 -35.73 35.75
CA MET A 1 39.66 -34.99 35.61
C MET A 1 39.29 -33.61 35.09
N SER A 2 39.00 -32.66 35.98
CA SER A 2 39.93 -31.65 36.55
C SER A 2 39.61 -30.30 35.89
N THR A 3 39.39 -29.16 36.53
CA THR A 3 39.45 -28.70 37.93
C THR A 3 39.10 -27.19 37.89
N TRP A 4 38.33 -26.68 38.87
CA TRP A 4 38.51 -25.35 39.52
C TRP A 4 38.14 -24.08 38.71
N SER A 5 37.70 -22.94 39.26
CA SER A 5 37.31 -22.46 40.59
C SER A 5 36.72 -21.04 40.47
N ARG A 6 35.90 -20.65 41.44
CA ARG A 6 35.28 -19.32 41.66
C ARG A 6 36.24 -18.12 41.60
N ARG A 7 35.73 -16.94 41.23
CA ARG A 7 35.92 -15.66 41.97
C ARG A 7 34.90 -14.60 41.55
N PHE A 8 34.04 -14.22 42.50
CA PHE A 8 33.22 -13.01 42.48
C PHE A 8 34.08 -11.82 42.92
N GLY A 9 33.98 -10.69 42.22
CA GLY A 9 34.49 -9.38 42.63
C GLY A 9 33.38 -8.33 42.53
N LYS A 10 33.10 -7.63 43.63
CA LYS A 10 32.19 -6.48 43.71
C LYS A 10 32.90 -5.22 43.21
N TRP A 11 32.22 -4.41 42.39
CA TRP A 11 32.45 -2.96 42.23
C TRP A 11 31.10 -2.23 42.17
N GLY A 12 31.05 -1.04 42.77
CA GLY A 12 29.86 -0.22 43.05
C GLY A 12 29.31 0.60 41.87
N PRO A 13 28.34 1.52 42.12
CA PRO A 13 27.38 2.00 41.13
C PRO A 13 27.93 3.15 40.29
N GLY A 14 27.73 3.08 38.97
CA GLY A 14 28.09 4.13 38.01
C GLY A 14 27.16 4.09 36.79
N ALA A 15 26.48 5.21 36.58
CA ALA A 15 25.57 5.62 35.51
C ALA A 15 25.52 4.84 34.17
N SER A 16 24.29 4.40 33.87
CA SER A 16 23.52 4.62 32.64
C SER A 16 24.21 4.56 31.27
N ALA A 17 24.12 3.39 30.65
CA ALA A 17 23.94 3.20 29.20
C ALA A 17 23.37 1.80 28.99
N ALA A 18 22.07 1.61 29.26
CA ALA A 18 21.39 0.36 28.96
C ALA A 18 20.86 0.43 27.53
N LEU A 19 21.54 -0.26 26.63
CA LEU A 19 21.02 -0.63 25.32
C LEU A 19 19.63 -1.23 25.48
N VAL A 20 18.67 -0.73 24.70
CA VAL A 20 17.41 -1.41 24.41
C VAL A 20 17.73 -2.57 23.48
N ALA A 21 18.24 -3.67 24.05
CA ALA A 21 18.19 -4.99 23.47
C ALA A 21 16.98 -5.68 24.08
N LEU A 22 15.79 -5.41 23.54
CA LEU A 22 14.61 -6.21 23.81
C LEU A 22 14.86 -7.59 23.20
N ALA A 23 15.12 -8.56 24.07
CA ALA A 23 15.39 -9.93 23.72
C ALA A 23 14.19 -10.55 23.00
N CYS A 24 14.30 -10.71 21.68
CA CYS A 24 13.62 -11.78 20.97
C CYS A 24 14.09 -13.11 21.56
N GLY A 25 13.19 -13.80 22.28
CA GLY A 25 13.42 -15.19 22.65
C GLY A 25 13.46 -16.06 21.40
N ALA A 26 14.60 -16.73 21.19
CA ALA A 26 14.98 -17.83 20.31
C ALA A 26 13.98 -18.41 19.27
N PRO A 27 14.49 -18.84 18.09
CA PRO A 27 13.74 -18.97 16.86
C PRO A 27 12.93 -20.28 16.80
N VAL A 28 11.64 -20.15 16.51
CA VAL A 28 10.96 -21.10 15.64
C VAL A 28 11.11 -20.49 14.25
N ALA A 29 11.70 -21.22 13.31
CA ALA A 29 11.87 -20.77 11.93
C ALA A 29 10.53 -20.26 11.37
N CYS A 30 10.44 -18.95 11.20
CA CYS A 30 9.34 -18.25 10.55
C CYS A 30 9.96 -16.95 10.02
N GLY A 31 10.93 -17.09 9.13
CA GLY A 31 11.62 -15.95 8.53
C GLY A 31 10.84 -15.47 7.33
N GLN A 32 10.02 -14.43 7.49
CA GLN A 32 9.79 -13.50 6.40
C GLN A 32 11.07 -12.69 6.18
N GLY A 33 11.29 -12.22 4.95
CA GLY A 33 12.55 -11.62 4.52
C GLY A 33 13.01 -10.39 5.31
N GLU A 34 14.18 -9.88 4.97
CA GLU A 34 14.81 -8.76 5.69
C GLU A 34 15.24 -7.62 4.76
N TRP A 35 15.09 -6.39 5.25
CA TRP A 35 15.68 -5.20 4.63
C TRP A 35 17.22 -5.29 4.66
N VAL A 36 17.84 -5.00 3.52
CA VAL A 36 19.30 -4.95 3.39
C VAL A 36 19.77 -3.49 3.30
N TYR A 37 20.72 -3.12 4.15
CA TYR A 37 21.35 -1.80 4.16
C TYR A 37 22.78 -1.92 3.66
N ARG A 38 23.19 -1.03 2.76
CA ARG A 38 24.57 -0.99 2.25
C ARG A 38 25.23 0.37 2.45
N ASP A 39 26.55 0.36 2.66
CA ASP A 39 27.35 1.58 2.59
C ASP A 39 27.67 1.96 1.13
N ALA A 40 28.31 3.11 0.94
CA ALA A 40 28.72 3.59 -0.38
C ALA A 40 29.76 2.68 -1.08
N LEU A 41 30.32 1.69 -0.40
CA LEU A 41 31.24 0.69 -0.95
C LEU A 41 30.53 -0.63 -1.28
N GLY A 42 29.22 -0.73 -1.02
CA GLY A 42 28.40 -1.93 -1.25
C GLY A 42 28.45 -2.96 -0.11
N ASN A 43 29.13 -2.65 1.01
CA ASN A 43 29.17 -3.57 2.15
C ASN A 43 27.86 -3.51 2.93
N ARG A 44 27.38 -4.67 3.41
CA ARG A 44 26.23 -4.72 4.30
C ARG A 44 26.55 -4.03 5.63
N VAL A 45 25.65 -3.19 6.10
CA VAL A 45 25.79 -2.41 7.35
C VAL A 45 24.54 -2.51 8.20
N GLU A 46 24.66 -2.10 9.47
CA GLU A 46 23.49 -1.97 10.36
C GLU A 46 22.70 -0.69 10.04
N ARG A 47 21.39 -0.74 10.24
CA ARG A 47 20.52 0.43 10.16
C ARG A 47 20.87 1.47 11.22
N SER A 48 20.54 2.74 10.96
CA SER A 48 20.63 3.80 11.97
C SER A 48 19.82 3.48 13.22
N SER A 49 20.32 3.88 14.39
CA SER A 49 19.61 3.76 15.69
C SER A 49 19.14 5.09 16.26
N ASN A 50 19.33 6.19 15.52
CA ASN A 50 18.94 7.53 15.94
C ASN A 50 17.49 7.83 15.56
N HIS A 51 16.55 7.29 16.34
CA HIS A 51 15.11 7.44 16.14
C HIS A 51 14.56 8.61 16.97
N SER A 52 13.80 9.50 16.34
CA SER A 52 13.06 10.55 17.04
C SER A 52 11.87 9.98 17.83
N THR A 53 11.27 10.79 18.70
CA THR A 53 10.02 10.42 19.37
C THR A 53 8.90 10.09 18.39
N ALA A 54 8.80 10.81 17.26
CA ALA A 54 7.81 10.53 16.22
C ALA A 54 8.06 9.15 15.57
N ARG A 55 9.31 8.83 15.23
CA ARG A 55 9.72 7.52 14.72
C ARG A 55 9.38 6.38 15.69
N MET A 56 9.63 6.57 16.99
CA MET A 56 9.30 5.58 18.03
C MET A 56 7.79 5.33 18.15
N TRP A 57 6.96 6.37 18.06
CA TRP A 57 5.51 6.22 18.08
C TRP A 57 4.95 5.69 16.76
N ASN A 58 5.64 5.92 15.64
CA ASN A 58 5.31 5.27 14.38
C ASN A 58 5.56 3.76 14.44
N GLU A 59 6.68 3.30 15.01
CA GLU A 59 6.90 1.86 15.29
C GLU A 59 5.79 1.28 16.17
N ALA A 60 5.37 2.01 17.22
CA ALA A 60 4.27 1.59 18.07
C ALA A 60 2.95 1.42 17.28
N LEU A 61 2.65 2.36 16.39
CA LEU A 61 1.48 2.29 15.51
C LEU A 61 1.57 1.11 14.53
N LEU A 62 2.71 0.93 13.87
CA LEU A 62 2.95 -0.17 12.93
C LEU A 62 2.83 -1.53 13.63
N TYR A 63 3.38 -1.66 14.84
CA TYR A 63 3.22 -2.82 15.71
C TYR A 63 1.75 -3.14 16.03
N ALA A 64 0.92 -2.10 16.19
CA ALA A 64 -0.51 -2.27 16.45
C ALA A 64 -1.29 -2.66 15.18
N ILE A 65 -0.93 -2.09 14.02
CA ILE A 65 -1.49 -2.43 12.70
C ILE A 65 -1.25 -3.91 12.36
N GLU A 66 -0.05 -4.44 12.59
CA GLU A 66 0.28 -5.86 12.36
C GLU A 66 -0.61 -6.83 13.16
N ARG A 67 -1.19 -6.36 14.26
CA ARG A 67 -1.96 -7.17 15.21
C ARG A 67 -3.44 -6.78 15.22
N ASP A 68 -3.87 -6.07 14.20
CA ASP A 68 -5.25 -5.68 13.97
C ASP A 68 -5.87 -6.51 12.85
N PHE A 69 -7.18 -6.35 12.64
CA PHE A 69 -7.81 -6.84 11.41
C PHE A 69 -7.21 -6.15 10.18
N ALA A 70 -7.16 -6.85 9.04
CA ALA A 70 -6.70 -6.27 7.78
C ALA A 70 -7.70 -5.22 7.26
N ARG A 71 -7.48 -3.97 7.62
CA ARG A 71 -8.40 -2.85 7.36
C ARG A 71 -7.67 -1.66 6.73
N PRO A 72 -7.23 -1.77 5.46
CA PRO A 72 -6.40 -0.75 4.80
C PRO A 72 -6.97 0.68 4.90
N THR A 73 -8.28 0.87 4.78
CA THR A 73 -8.95 2.18 4.94
C THR A 73 -8.80 2.75 6.35
N ILE A 74 -9.09 1.93 7.37
CA ILE A 74 -8.96 2.30 8.78
C ILE A 74 -7.48 2.55 9.13
N HIS A 75 -6.57 1.73 8.59
CA HIS A 75 -5.13 1.85 8.85
C HIS A 75 -4.53 3.11 8.21
N ALA A 76 -4.88 3.42 6.95
CA ALA A 76 -4.49 4.68 6.31
C ALA A 76 -4.96 5.90 7.11
N ARG A 77 -6.20 5.87 7.59
CA ARG A 77 -6.75 6.92 8.45
C ARG A 77 -6.05 7.01 9.81
N ASN A 78 -5.69 5.89 10.43
CA ASN A 78 -4.93 5.89 11.69
C ASN A 78 -3.51 6.46 11.49
N LEU A 79 -2.84 6.11 10.38
CA LEU A 79 -1.55 6.68 10.00
C LEU A 79 -1.67 8.20 9.81
N PHE A 80 -2.71 8.68 9.14
CA PHE A 80 -2.95 10.11 8.97
C PHE A 80 -3.28 10.84 10.28
N HIS A 81 -4.25 10.35 11.06
CA HIS A 81 -4.67 11.01 12.30
C HIS A 81 -3.54 11.10 13.33
N THR A 82 -2.67 10.08 13.38
CA THR A 82 -1.48 10.11 14.22
C THR A 82 -0.43 11.08 13.69
N SER A 83 -0.21 11.12 12.38
CA SER A 83 0.63 12.16 11.76
C SER A 83 0.14 13.58 12.07
N VAL A 84 -1.17 13.83 11.98
CA VAL A 84 -1.79 15.11 12.37
C VAL A 84 -1.55 15.42 13.85
N ALA A 85 -1.77 14.45 14.74
CA ALA A 85 -1.53 14.65 16.17
C ALA A 85 -0.07 15.03 16.48
N MET A 86 0.88 14.35 15.86
CA MET A 86 2.31 14.66 16.00
C MET A 86 2.65 16.02 15.41
N TYR A 87 2.09 16.33 14.24
CA TYR A 87 2.31 17.59 13.53
C TYR A 87 1.75 18.79 14.30
N ASP A 88 0.51 18.72 14.77
CA ASP A 88 -0.13 19.83 15.47
C ASP A 88 0.56 20.13 16.81
N VAL A 89 1.10 19.10 17.48
CA VAL A 89 1.99 19.31 18.64
C VAL A 89 3.28 20.00 18.22
N TRP A 90 3.94 19.54 17.17
CA TRP A 90 5.20 20.15 16.70
C TRP A 90 4.97 21.62 16.31
N ALA A 91 3.90 21.90 15.55
CA ALA A 91 3.52 23.22 15.07
C ALA A 91 3.03 24.16 16.20
N ALA A 92 2.51 23.63 17.31
CA ALA A 92 2.13 24.44 18.48
C ALA A 92 3.30 25.29 19.01
N TYR A 93 4.52 24.77 18.94
CA TYR A 93 5.75 25.47 19.35
C TYR A 93 6.47 26.18 18.19
N ASP A 94 5.96 26.05 16.96
CA ASP A 94 6.52 26.71 15.79
C ASP A 94 5.88 28.09 15.56
N THR A 95 6.68 29.06 15.13
CA THR A 95 6.20 30.44 14.91
C THR A 95 5.66 30.68 13.51
N ILE A 96 5.91 29.77 12.56
CA ILE A 96 5.56 29.92 11.15
C ILE A 96 4.39 28.98 10.83
N ALA A 97 4.58 27.69 11.06
CA ALA A 97 3.70 26.62 10.60
C ALA A 97 2.22 26.80 11.02
N ASP A 98 1.32 26.42 10.12
CA ASP A 98 -0.11 26.31 10.39
C ASP A 98 -0.43 24.95 10.99
N GLN A 99 -1.22 24.92 12.06
CA GLN A 99 -1.78 23.65 12.56
C GLN A 99 -2.92 23.20 11.64
N PHE A 100 -3.10 21.89 11.50
CA PHE A 100 -4.13 21.30 10.65
C PHE A 100 -5.47 21.16 11.37
N LYS A 101 -5.51 20.54 12.55
CA LYS A 101 -6.78 20.23 13.24
C LYS A 101 -6.88 20.83 14.64
N HIS A 102 -5.86 20.67 15.47
CA HIS A 102 -5.82 21.23 16.81
C HIS A 102 -5.04 22.56 16.77
N HIS A 103 -5.73 23.66 17.02
CA HIS A 103 -5.14 25.00 16.96
C HIS A 103 -4.86 25.53 18.37
N GLU A 104 -3.59 25.48 18.79
CA GLU A 104 -3.12 25.99 20.07
C GLU A 104 -1.63 26.34 19.96
N ARG A 105 -1.21 27.51 20.45
CA ARG A 105 0.21 27.90 20.51
C ARG A 105 0.76 27.70 21.91
N ALA A 106 1.97 27.17 22.00
CA ALA A 106 2.65 26.89 23.24
C ALA A 106 4.08 27.42 23.22
N THR A 107 4.66 27.63 24.41
CA THR A 107 6.06 28.03 24.58
C THR A 107 6.72 27.17 25.64
N ALA A 108 8.01 26.89 25.49
CA ALA A 108 8.78 26.15 26.47
C ALA A 108 10.23 26.65 26.49
N ALA A 109 10.91 26.47 27.63
CA ALA A 109 12.34 26.75 27.73
C ALA A 109 13.16 25.75 26.90
N ASP A 110 12.74 24.49 26.86
CA ASP A 110 13.27 23.44 25.97
C ASP A 110 12.13 22.94 25.08
N VAL A 111 12.09 23.46 23.86
CA VAL A 111 11.05 23.12 22.87
C VAL A 111 11.18 21.67 22.41
N GLY A 112 12.39 21.13 22.33
CA GLY A 112 12.62 19.74 21.91
C GLY A 112 12.02 18.76 22.90
N ALA A 113 12.34 18.93 24.19
CA ALA A 113 11.80 18.10 25.26
C ALA A 113 10.26 18.24 25.37
N ALA A 114 9.74 19.47 25.25
CA ALA A 114 8.30 19.72 25.29
C ALA A 114 7.55 19.07 24.13
N ARG A 115 8.09 19.13 22.90
CA ARG A 115 7.51 18.43 21.74
C ARG A 115 7.50 16.92 21.95
N SER A 116 8.60 16.33 22.40
CA SER A 116 8.68 14.88 22.68
C SER A 116 7.66 14.41 23.73
N GLU A 117 7.50 15.18 24.82
CA GLU A 117 6.52 14.87 25.86
C GLU A 117 5.08 14.98 25.33
N ALA A 118 4.74 16.12 24.72
CA ALA A 118 3.39 16.35 24.19
C ALA A 118 3.01 15.33 23.10
N ILE A 119 3.92 15.00 22.18
CA ILE A 119 3.71 13.96 21.16
C ILE A 119 3.41 12.62 21.84
N SER A 120 4.15 12.27 22.88
CA SER A 120 3.99 10.99 23.55
C SER A 120 2.64 10.85 24.24
N TYR A 121 2.17 11.89 24.92
CA TYR A 121 0.82 11.89 25.47
C TYR A 121 -0.25 11.87 24.38
N ALA A 122 -0.09 12.64 23.30
CA ALA A 122 -1.06 12.65 22.21
C ALA A 122 -1.21 11.26 21.57
N MET A 123 -0.08 10.65 21.22
CA MET A 123 -0.01 9.32 20.61
C MET A 123 -0.51 8.23 21.55
N TYR A 124 -0.10 8.25 22.82
CA TYR A 124 -0.53 7.28 23.82
C TYR A 124 -2.05 7.23 23.98
N ARG A 125 -2.70 8.40 24.07
CA ARG A 125 -4.17 8.50 24.22
C ARG A 125 -4.88 8.07 22.93
N LEU A 126 -4.41 8.56 21.78
CA LEU A 126 -5.02 8.26 20.49
C LEU A 126 -4.90 6.76 20.16
N LEU A 127 -3.72 6.16 20.24
CA LEU A 127 -3.53 4.75 19.89
C LEU A 127 -4.29 3.81 20.84
N ARG A 128 -4.35 4.11 22.14
CA ARG A 128 -5.16 3.35 23.08
C ARG A 128 -6.65 3.40 22.76
N HIS A 129 -7.15 4.52 22.23
CA HIS A 129 -8.52 4.63 21.74
C HIS A 129 -8.72 3.79 20.46
N ARG A 130 -7.85 3.96 19.46
CA ARG A 130 -7.97 3.32 18.14
C ARG A 130 -7.95 1.79 18.18
N PHE A 131 -7.05 1.23 18.98
CA PHE A 131 -6.81 -0.22 19.03
C PHE A 131 -7.49 -0.90 20.23
N ALA A 132 -8.40 -0.21 20.92
CA ALA A 132 -9.07 -0.74 22.11
C ALA A 132 -9.84 -2.04 21.84
N THR A 133 -10.40 -2.19 20.64
CA THR A 133 -11.20 -3.35 20.23
C THR A 133 -10.52 -4.22 19.18
N SER A 134 -9.24 -3.96 18.89
CA SER A 134 -8.46 -4.77 17.94
C SER A 134 -8.12 -6.13 18.55
N PRO A 135 -7.98 -7.19 17.74
CA PRO A 135 -7.58 -8.52 18.21
C PRO A 135 -6.32 -8.49 19.10
N GLY A 136 -5.31 -7.72 18.69
CA GLY A 136 -4.07 -7.51 19.43
C GLY A 136 -4.07 -6.38 20.46
N GLY A 137 -5.22 -5.75 20.76
CA GLY A 137 -5.29 -4.51 21.54
C GLY A 137 -4.60 -4.56 22.91
N ASN A 138 -4.63 -5.71 23.59
CA ASN A 138 -3.91 -5.89 24.86
C ASN A 138 -2.38 -5.86 24.69
N ALA A 139 -1.85 -6.49 23.64
CA ALA A 139 -0.42 -6.50 23.33
C ALA A 139 0.03 -5.10 22.91
N SER A 140 -0.73 -4.43 22.04
CA SER A 140 -0.47 -3.05 21.62
C SER A 140 -0.47 -2.10 22.82
N ARG A 141 -1.46 -2.21 23.72
CA ARG A 141 -1.48 -1.41 24.96
C ARG A 141 -0.24 -1.63 25.82
N ALA A 142 0.17 -2.89 26.01
CA ALA A 142 1.38 -3.19 26.79
C ALA A 142 2.64 -2.58 26.16
N TYR A 143 2.73 -2.59 24.82
CA TYR A 143 3.79 -1.91 24.08
C TYR A 143 3.77 -0.40 24.33
N PHE A 144 2.61 0.24 24.23
CA PHE A 144 2.46 1.68 24.48
C PHE A 144 2.82 2.08 25.91
N ASP A 145 2.37 1.29 26.90
CA ASP A 145 2.69 1.48 28.30
C ASP A 145 4.22 1.36 28.53
N ASN A 146 4.87 0.38 27.89
CA ASN A 146 6.33 0.22 27.97
C ASN A 146 7.08 1.40 27.34
N LEU A 147 6.61 1.90 26.19
CA LEU A 147 7.21 3.06 25.53
C LEU A 147 7.12 4.32 26.40
N MET A 148 5.96 4.61 26.99
CA MET A 148 5.80 5.72 27.94
C MET A 148 6.74 5.60 29.14
N ASN A 149 6.85 4.41 29.74
CA ASN A 149 7.76 4.16 30.86
C ASN A 149 9.24 4.32 30.48
N THR A 150 9.62 3.88 29.28
CA THR A 150 11.00 4.01 28.75
C THR A 150 11.35 5.48 28.54
N LEU A 151 10.39 6.29 28.10
CA LEU A 151 10.53 7.73 27.92
C LEU A 151 10.43 8.52 29.24
N GLY A 152 10.03 7.87 30.35
CA GLY A 152 9.92 8.48 31.67
C GLY A 152 8.64 9.28 31.91
N TYR A 153 7.57 9.01 31.15
CA TYR A 153 6.29 9.71 31.24
C TYR A 153 5.26 8.93 32.06
N ASP A 154 4.43 9.66 32.82
CA ASP A 154 3.39 9.09 33.68
C ASP A 154 2.13 8.74 32.87
N ILE A 155 1.86 7.44 32.72
CA ILE A 155 0.69 6.95 31.98
C ILE A 155 -0.64 7.36 32.62
N ASP A 156 -0.66 7.65 33.93
CA ASP A 156 -1.84 8.03 34.70
C ASP A 156 -2.14 9.54 34.63
N PHE A 157 -1.25 10.35 34.06
CA PHE A 157 -1.49 11.78 33.87
C PHE A 157 -2.47 12.04 32.71
N THR A 158 -3.74 12.26 33.03
CA THR A 158 -4.82 12.48 32.03
C THR A 158 -5.34 13.91 31.96
N SER A 159 -4.75 14.86 32.71
CA SER A 159 -5.26 16.24 32.74
C SER A 159 -5.14 16.90 31.36
N THR A 160 -6.19 17.61 30.96
CA THR A 160 -6.20 18.55 29.83
C THR A 160 -6.03 20.01 30.28
N GLU A 161 -5.94 20.24 31.59
CA GLU A 161 -5.83 21.57 32.19
C GLU A 161 -4.37 21.99 32.39
N GLY A 162 -4.10 23.28 32.17
CA GLY A 162 -2.79 23.91 32.36
C GLY A 162 -1.88 23.87 31.12
N ASP A 163 -0.70 24.46 31.28
CA ASP A 163 0.23 24.75 30.18
C ASP A 163 1.37 23.71 30.05
N THR A 164 1.23 22.53 30.67
CA THR A 164 2.27 21.49 30.57
C THR A 164 2.23 20.83 29.20
N PRO A 165 3.38 20.34 28.67
CA PRO A 165 3.40 19.62 27.40
C PRO A 165 2.51 18.37 27.43
N ALA A 166 2.48 17.65 28.55
CA ALA A 166 1.57 16.53 28.74
C ALA A 166 0.08 16.91 28.61
N ALA A 167 -0.31 18.07 29.17
CA ALA A 167 -1.69 18.56 29.06
C ALA A 167 -2.04 18.96 27.61
N LEU A 168 -1.11 19.62 26.90
CA LEU A 168 -1.23 19.89 25.46
C LEU A 168 -1.42 18.59 24.67
N GLY A 169 -0.57 17.57 24.91
CA GLY A 169 -0.69 16.27 24.25
C GLY A 169 -2.05 15.61 24.48
N ASN A 170 -2.55 15.61 25.72
CA ASN A 170 -3.88 15.11 26.04
C ASN A 170 -5.00 15.90 25.32
N ARG A 171 -4.88 17.24 25.20
CA ARG A 171 -5.84 18.07 24.45
C ARG A 171 -5.83 17.76 22.96
N VAL A 172 -4.65 17.63 22.35
CA VAL A 172 -4.50 17.25 20.94
C VAL A 172 -5.18 15.89 20.70
N ALA A 173 -4.88 14.88 21.53
CA ALA A 173 -5.54 13.58 21.41
C ALA A 173 -7.07 13.67 21.50
N ALA A 174 -7.59 14.45 22.47
CA ALA A 174 -9.02 14.65 22.62
C ALA A 174 -9.66 15.28 21.37
N THR A 175 -9.00 16.26 20.75
CA THR A 175 -9.44 16.87 19.48
C THR A 175 -9.49 15.83 18.35
N ILE A 176 -8.44 15.03 18.17
CA ILE A 176 -8.36 14.05 17.08
C ILE A 176 -9.33 12.88 17.28
N ILE A 177 -9.55 12.44 18.53
CA ILE A 177 -10.56 11.42 18.86
C ILE A 177 -11.97 11.96 18.57
N ALA A 178 -12.28 13.18 19.01
CA ALA A 178 -13.58 13.79 18.75
C ALA A 178 -13.86 13.98 17.26
N TRP A 179 -12.86 14.44 16.50
CA TRP A 179 -12.96 14.56 15.04
C TRP A 179 -13.24 13.20 14.39
N GLY A 180 -12.52 12.16 14.81
CA GLY A 180 -12.68 10.84 14.22
C GLY A 180 -14.08 10.22 14.37
N LEU A 181 -14.83 10.62 15.40
CA LEU A 181 -16.20 10.16 15.59
C LEU A 181 -17.21 10.82 14.63
N THR A 182 -16.81 11.89 13.92
CA THR A 182 -17.69 12.70 13.08
C THR A 182 -17.20 12.90 11.65
N ASP A 183 -16.09 12.29 11.26
CA ASP A 183 -15.41 12.51 9.97
C ASP A 183 -15.97 11.68 8.81
N GLY A 184 -17.17 11.13 8.94
CA GLY A 184 -17.78 10.27 7.92
C GLY A 184 -17.36 8.80 7.94
N SER A 185 -16.37 8.39 8.76
CA SER A 185 -15.91 6.97 8.79
C SER A 185 -16.86 6.00 9.50
N ASN A 186 -17.89 6.51 10.19
CA ASN A 186 -18.81 5.72 11.00
C ASN A 186 -18.11 4.93 12.14
N GLU A 187 -17.02 5.47 12.69
CA GLU A 187 -16.23 4.84 13.75
C GLU A 187 -17.05 4.42 14.97
N GLY A 188 -17.99 5.26 15.41
CA GLY A 188 -18.83 4.98 16.58
C GLY A 188 -19.71 3.74 16.45
N ALA A 189 -20.00 3.31 15.21
CA ALA A 189 -20.72 2.07 14.90
C ALA A 189 -19.78 0.96 14.38
N GLY A 190 -18.46 1.10 14.57
CA GLY A 190 -17.48 0.10 14.17
C GLY A 190 -17.22 0.07 12.65
N TYR A 191 -17.36 1.20 11.96
CA TYR A 191 -17.12 1.34 10.51
C TYR A 191 -18.06 0.50 9.65
N ALA A 192 -19.25 0.17 10.17
CA ALA A 192 -20.23 -0.65 9.45
C ALA A 192 -20.78 0.08 8.21
N ASN A 193 -21.06 -0.70 7.15
CA ASN A 193 -21.71 -0.20 5.93
C ASN A 193 -23.09 0.35 6.27
N GLN A 194 -23.43 1.51 5.73
CA GLN A 194 -24.68 2.20 6.03
C GLN A 194 -25.77 1.90 4.99
N TYR A 195 -25.40 1.74 3.72
CA TYR A 195 -26.35 1.55 2.62
C TYR A 195 -25.89 0.60 1.52
N TYR A 196 -24.59 0.31 1.39
CA TYR A 196 -24.11 -0.65 0.40
C TYR A 196 -24.56 -2.08 0.72
N ALA A 197 -25.04 -2.78 -0.31
CA ALA A 197 -25.26 -4.23 -0.29
C ALA A 197 -24.83 -4.85 -1.63
N PRO A 198 -24.16 -6.03 -1.63
CA PRO A 198 -23.80 -6.71 -2.86
C PRO A 198 -25.06 -7.26 -3.55
N ILE A 199 -25.10 -7.16 -4.88
CA ILE A 199 -26.19 -7.75 -5.69
C ILE A 199 -25.98 -9.23 -5.97
N ASN A 200 -24.72 -9.67 -6.08
CA ASN A 200 -24.40 -11.05 -6.35
C ASN A 200 -24.45 -11.90 -5.06
N PRO A 201 -25.04 -13.10 -5.12
CA PRO A 201 -24.97 -14.05 -4.01
C PRO A 201 -23.53 -14.54 -3.82
N PRO A 202 -23.13 -14.90 -2.59
CA PRO A 202 -21.77 -15.34 -2.31
C PRO A 202 -21.36 -16.58 -3.12
N LEU A 203 -20.15 -16.58 -3.67
CA LEU A 203 -19.55 -17.75 -4.31
C LEU A 203 -19.04 -18.72 -3.23
N VAL A 204 -19.55 -19.96 -3.25
CA VAL A 204 -19.03 -21.06 -2.41
C VAL A 204 -17.80 -21.64 -3.09
N VAL A 205 -16.61 -21.18 -2.69
CA VAL A 205 -15.35 -21.44 -3.43
C VAL A 205 -15.00 -22.93 -3.51
N ALA A 206 -15.45 -23.72 -2.53
CA ALA A 206 -15.26 -25.17 -2.48
C ALA A 206 -16.04 -25.95 -3.55
N LEU A 207 -17.02 -25.32 -4.20
CA LEU A 207 -17.77 -25.92 -5.31
C LEU A 207 -17.21 -25.44 -6.65
N GLU A 208 -17.31 -26.30 -7.67
CA GLU A 208 -16.93 -25.97 -9.03
C GLU A 208 -17.89 -24.93 -9.64
N GLY A 209 -17.31 -23.98 -10.37
CA GLY A 209 -18.05 -23.00 -11.17
C GLY A 209 -18.50 -21.79 -10.38
N ASN A 210 -19.40 -21.02 -11.00
CA ASN A 210 -20.09 -19.87 -10.44
C ASN A 210 -21.50 -19.70 -11.08
N PRO A 211 -22.38 -20.72 -10.97
CA PRO A 211 -23.66 -20.75 -11.68
C PRO A 211 -24.68 -19.72 -11.17
N ASP A 212 -24.49 -19.20 -9.96
CA ASP A 212 -25.43 -18.29 -9.30
C ASP A 212 -25.07 -16.81 -9.47
N LEU A 213 -24.02 -16.48 -10.25
CA LEU A 213 -23.63 -15.10 -10.52
C LEU A 213 -24.74 -14.36 -11.28
N VAL A 214 -25.24 -13.26 -10.72
CA VAL A 214 -26.36 -12.48 -11.27
C VAL A 214 -25.87 -11.42 -12.26
N ASP A 215 -24.81 -10.70 -11.91
CA ASP A 215 -24.24 -9.62 -12.71
C ASP A 215 -22.72 -9.75 -12.78
N MET A 216 -22.23 -9.95 -14.01
CA MET A 216 -20.82 -10.14 -14.33
C MET A 216 -19.98 -8.87 -14.11
N ASN A 217 -20.62 -7.71 -14.01
CA ASN A 217 -19.94 -6.44 -13.77
C ASN A 217 -19.86 -6.06 -12.29
N ARG A 218 -20.46 -6.86 -11.40
CA ARG A 218 -20.63 -6.54 -9.99
C ARG A 218 -19.86 -7.48 -9.09
N TRP A 219 -19.38 -6.99 -7.95
CA TRP A 219 -18.60 -7.75 -6.99
C TRP A 219 -19.44 -8.86 -6.39
N GLN A 220 -18.77 -9.96 -6.06
CA GLN A 220 -19.37 -11.13 -5.47
C GLN A 220 -18.61 -11.47 -4.18
N PRO A 221 -19.31 -11.54 -3.03
CA PRO A 221 -18.71 -12.02 -1.80
C PRO A 221 -18.24 -13.48 -1.95
N LEU A 222 -17.23 -13.89 -1.18
CA LEU A 222 -16.82 -15.30 -1.13
C LEU A 222 -17.28 -15.94 0.18
N ALA A 223 -17.90 -17.11 0.09
CA ALA A 223 -18.26 -17.94 1.23
C ALA A 223 -17.17 -19.01 1.45
N LEU A 224 -16.55 -18.96 2.62
CA LEU A 224 -15.55 -19.91 3.11
C LEU A 224 -16.01 -20.48 4.46
N ASP A 225 -15.55 -21.67 4.84
CA ASP A 225 -15.85 -22.24 6.17
C ASP A 225 -15.39 -21.30 7.29
N PHE A 226 -14.23 -20.69 7.08
CA PHE A 226 -13.72 -19.56 7.84
C PHE A 226 -12.81 -18.72 6.94
N PHE A 227 -12.81 -17.41 7.16
CA PHE A 227 -11.94 -16.47 6.46
C PHE A 227 -10.80 -16.09 7.40
N VAL A 228 -9.57 -16.01 6.91
CA VAL A 228 -8.43 -15.46 7.65
C VAL A 228 -8.04 -14.21 6.91
N ASP A 229 -8.12 -13.05 7.55
CA ASP A 229 -7.74 -11.80 6.90
C ASP A 229 -6.22 -11.68 6.68
N GLN A 230 -5.76 -10.63 5.99
CA GLN A 230 -4.33 -10.43 5.73
C GLN A 230 -3.50 -10.34 7.02
N GLY A 231 -4.10 -9.86 8.12
CA GLY A 231 -3.48 -9.81 9.45
C GLY A 231 -3.49 -11.14 10.21
N GLY A 232 -3.99 -12.22 9.60
CA GLY A 232 -4.02 -13.55 10.20
C GLY A 232 -5.19 -13.81 11.15
N ASN A 233 -6.20 -12.92 11.20
CA ASN A 233 -7.33 -13.05 12.12
C ASN A 233 -8.43 -13.94 11.53
N VAL A 234 -8.90 -14.92 12.31
CA VAL A 234 -9.99 -15.82 11.91
C VAL A 234 -11.35 -15.14 12.06
N ILE A 235 -12.10 -15.11 10.98
CA ILE A 235 -13.50 -14.70 10.88
C ILE A 235 -14.32 -15.98 10.60
N ILE A 236 -15.09 -16.42 11.60
CA ILE A 236 -15.81 -17.70 11.57
C ILE A 236 -17.13 -17.57 10.80
N GLY A 237 -17.37 -18.49 9.85
CA GLY A 237 -18.68 -18.81 9.27
C GLY A 237 -19.38 -17.67 8.52
N GLY A 238 -19.38 -17.72 7.19
CA GLY A 238 -20.14 -16.83 6.31
C GLY A 238 -19.30 -16.22 5.19
N PHE A 239 -19.71 -15.04 4.74
CA PHE A 239 -19.00 -14.21 3.77
C PHE A 239 -18.81 -12.82 4.42
N PRO A 240 -17.57 -12.33 4.59
CA PRO A 240 -17.32 -11.03 5.21
C PRO A 240 -18.06 -9.92 4.41
N PRO A 241 -18.64 -8.92 5.10
CA PRO A 241 -19.23 -7.78 4.41
C PRO A 241 -18.15 -7.01 3.64
N PHE A 242 -18.56 -6.25 2.63
CA PHE A 242 -17.65 -5.36 1.92
C PHE A 242 -16.97 -4.42 2.92
N LEU A 243 -15.64 -4.37 2.92
CA LEU A 243 -14.89 -3.48 3.78
C LEU A 243 -14.96 -2.03 3.27
N SER A 244 -15.65 -1.15 4.01
CA SER A 244 -15.64 0.31 3.80
C SER A 244 -16.06 0.79 2.39
N PRO A 245 -17.11 0.27 1.75
CA PRO A 245 -17.50 0.67 0.39
C PRO A 245 -17.77 2.18 0.30
N GLU A 246 -18.24 2.80 1.38
CA GLU A 246 -18.72 4.18 1.43
C GLU A 246 -17.61 5.17 1.85
N TRP A 247 -16.33 4.76 1.79
CA TRP A 247 -15.21 5.54 2.34
C TRP A 247 -14.95 6.86 1.61
N GLY A 248 -15.53 7.06 0.42
CA GLY A 248 -15.53 8.37 -0.26
C GLY A 248 -16.22 9.48 0.53
N ASN A 249 -17.04 9.13 1.54
CA ASN A 249 -17.69 10.10 2.43
C ASN A 249 -16.80 10.59 3.59
N VAL A 250 -15.59 10.04 3.74
CA VAL A 250 -14.69 10.41 4.85
C VAL A 250 -14.00 11.74 4.55
N ASP A 251 -13.87 12.61 5.57
CA ASP A 251 -13.14 13.87 5.47
C ASP A 251 -11.73 13.63 4.90
N ALA A 252 -11.40 14.28 3.79
CA ALA A 252 -10.09 14.18 3.15
C ALA A 252 -9.03 15.11 3.78
N PHE A 253 -7.77 14.89 3.42
CA PHE A 253 -6.64 15.75 3.79
C PHE A 253 -6.44 16.89 2.77
N ALA A 254 -6.07 16.56 1.53
CA ALA A 254 -5.71 17.53 0.50
C ALA A 254 -6.69 17.53 -0.70
N LEU A 255 -7.56 16.52 -0.81
CA LEU A 255 -8.59 16.49 -1.88
C LEU A 255 -9.53 17.69 -1.77
N HIS A 256 -9.92 18.25 -2.92
CA HIS A 256 -10.82 19.40 -3.01
C HIS A 256 -12.08 19.01 -3.80
N GLU A 257 -13.14 19.80 -3.67
CA GLU A 257 -14.40 19.60 -4.41
C GLU A 257 -14.19 19.56 -5.93
N SER A 258 -13.15 20.23 -6.45
CA SER A 258 -12.80 20.22 -7.87
C SER A 258 -12.28 18.87 -8.39
N ASP A 259 -11.82 18.00 -7.49
CA ASP A 259 -11.38 16.64 -7.83
C ASP A 259 -12.51 15.62 -7.74
N MET A 260 -13.66 16.06 -7.21
CA MET A 260 -14.81 15.22 -6.90
C MET A 260 -15.84 15.27 -8.01
N VAL A 261 -16.32 14.11 -8.40
CA VAL A 261 -17.59 13.93 -9.12
C VAL A 261 -18.58 13.31 -8.15
N LEU A 262 -19.74 13.96 -7.94
CA LEU A 262 -20.81 13.39 -7.14
C LEU A 262 -21.69 12.50 -8.02
N ALA A 263 -21.51 11.19 -7.92
CA ALA A 263 -22.28 10.21 -8.67
C ALA A 263 -23.51 9.72 -7.89
N GLN A 264 -24.45 9.08 -8.58
CA GLN A 264 -25.69 8.55 -8.01
C GLN A 264 -25.82 7.07 -8.32
N ARG A 265 -26.04 6.23 -7.31
CA ARG A 265 -26.38 4.82 -7.50
C ARG A 265 -27.28 4.34 -6.36
N ASP A 266 -28.34 3.64 -6.72
CA ASP A 266 -29.31 3.05 -5.78
C ASP A 266 -29.96 4.07 -4.81
N GLY A 267 -30.10 5.33 -5.27
CA GLY A 267 -30.70 6.41 -4.47
C GLY A 267 -29.76 7.06 -3.45
N HIS A 268 -28.46 6.76 -3.54
CA HIS A 268 -27.43 7.34 -2.69
C HIS A 268 -26.38 8.11 -3.51
N ASP A 269 -25.86 9.17 -2.89
CA ASP A 269 -24.76 9.97 -3.39
C ASP A 269 -23.43 9.25 -3.15
N TRP A 270 -22.54 9.30 -4.15
CA TRP A 270 -21.20 8.71 -4.09
C TRP A 270 -20.17 9.78 -4.48
N PRO A 271 -19.43 10.33 -3.51
CA PRO A 271 -18.29 11.22 -3.79
C PRO A 271 -17.15 10.42 -4.43
N LEU A 272 -16.82 10.73 -5.69
CA LEU A 272 -15.75 10.07 -6.44
C LEU A 272 -14.61 11.05 -6.68
N PHE A 273 -13.51 10.89 -5.95
CA PHE A 273 -12.32 11.73 -6.12
C PHE A 273 -11.36 11.11 -7.12
N HIS A 274 -10.85 11.93 -8.04
CA HIS A 274 -9.97 11.47 -9.13
C HIS A 274 -10.54 10.25 -9.87
N ASP A 275 -11.81 10.33 -10.29
CA ASP A 275 -12.50 9.24 -10.97
C ASP A 275 -11.89 8.97 -12.37
N PRO A 276 -11.30 7.77 -12.61
CA PRO A 276 -10.81 7.38 -13.92
C PRO A 276 -11.91 7.04 -14.94
N GLY A 277 -13.17 6.98 -14.50
CA GLY A 277 -14.31 6.60 -15.32
C GLY A 277 -14.64 5.11 -15.24
N THR A 278 -15.66 4.70 -16.00
CA THR A 278 -16.19 3.34 -15.93
C THR A 278 -15.20 2.32 -16.50
N PRO A 279 -14.88 1.22 -15.78
CA PRO A 279 -14.01 0.17 -16.31
C PRO A 279 -14.70 -0.59 -17.46
N PRO A 280 -13.95 -1.32 -18.32
CA PRO A 280 -14.54 -2.19 -19.32
C PRO A 280 -15.62 -3.09 -18.72
N GLN A 281 -16.75 -3.24 -19.41
CA GLN A 281 -17.89 -3.99 -18.90
C GLN A 281 -18.12 -5.24 -19.76
N TYR A 282 -18.50 -6.32 -19.10
CA TYR A 282 -19.08 -7.48 -19.72
C TYR A 282 -20.34 -7.10 -20.51
N GLY A 283 -20.40 -7.48 -21.79
CA GLY A 283 -21.47 -7.09 -22.72
C GLY A 283 -21.41 -5.62 -23.19
N GLY A 284 -20.38 -4.86 -22.80
CA GLY A 284 -20.17 -3.47 -23.19
C GLY A 284 -19.29 -3.31 -24.45
N ALA A 285 -19.01 -2.06 -24.83
CA ALA A 285 -18.20 -1.75 -26.02
C ALA A 285 -16.77 -2.34 -25.98
N ASN A 286 -16.19 -2.48 -24.79
CA ASN A 286 -14.86 -3.03 -24.55
C ASN A 286 -14.91 -4.42 -23.89
N ASP A 287 -15.95 -5.22 -24.15
CA ASP A 287 -16.11 -6.57 -23.60
C ASP A 287 -14.90 -7.48 -23.88
N HIS A 288 -14.28 -7.34 -25.04
CA HIS A 288 -13.04 -8.07 -25.36
C HIS A 288 -11.88 -7.72 -24.42
N VAL A 289 -11.77 -6.46 -23.96
CA VAL A 289 -10.76 -6.03 -22.97
C VAL A 289 -11.13 -6.54 -21.58
N TYR A 290 -12.41 -6.55 -21.23
CA TYR A 290 -12.92 -7.17 -20.01
C TYR A 290 -12.45 -8.64 -19.94
N ARG A 291 -12.72 -9.43 -20.98
CA ARG A 291 -12.36 -10.86 -21.02
C ARG A 291 -10.86 -11.06 -20.98
N TRP A 292 -10.13 -10.37 -21.86
CA TRP A 292 -8.67 -10.42 -21.91
C TRP A 292 -8.03 -10.13 -20.54
N GLY A 293 -8.51 -9.10 -19.83
CA GLY A 293 -7.94 -8.71 -18.54
C GLY A 293 -8.06 -9.79 -17.47
N PHE A 294 -9.16 -10.54 -17.43
CA PHE A 294 -9.34 -11.66 -16.50
C PHE A 294 -8.65 -12.95 -16.98
N GLU A 295 -8.68 -13.22 -18.28
CA GLU A 295 -7.96 -14.34 -18.88
C GLU A 295 -6.45 -14.23 -18.63
N MET A 296 -5.89 -13.03 -18.73
CA MET A 296 -4.49 -12.76 -18.43
C MET A 296 -4.11 -13.16 -17.00
N VAL A 297 -4.98 -12.89 -16.02
CA VAL A 297 -4.74 -13.33 -14.62
C VAL A 297 -4.64 -14.85 -14.54
N SER A 298 -5.50 -15.56 -15.26
CA SER A 298 -5.47 -17.02 -15.31
C SER A 298 -4.20 -17.56 -15.98
N THR A 299 -3.74 -16.91 -17.06
CA THR A 299 -2.49 -17.26 -17.77
C THR A 299 -1.25 -16.95 -16.93
N TRP A 300 -1.17 -15.78 -16.29
CA TRP A 300 -0.03 -15.42 -15.44
C TRP A 300 0.08 -16.31 -14.20
N SER A 301 -1.00 -16.97 -13.77
CA SER A 301 -0.95 -18.02 -12.74
C SER A 301 -0.05 -19.19 -13.16
N SER A 302 0.15 -19.43 -14.46
CA SER A 302 1.08 -20.45 -14.95
C SER A 302 2.55 -20.08 -14.74
N HIS A 303 2.86 -18.82 -14.42
CA HIS A 303 4.23 -18.32 -14.20
C HIS A 303 4.75 -18.61 -12.79
N LEU A 304 3.95 -19.26 -11.93
CA LEU A 304 4.24 -19.48 -10.52
C LEU A 304 5.07 -20.76 -10.27
N ASP A 305 5.38 -21.55 -11.31
CA ASP A 305 6.20 -22.75 -11.17
C ASP A 305 7.69 -22.42 -11.27
N PRO A 306 8.49 -22.66 -10.20
CA PRO A 306 9.93 -22.45 -10.27
C PRO A 306 10.64 -23.42 -11.24
N ASN A 307 9.96 -24.48 -11.71
CA ASN A 307 10.50 -25.49 -12.60
C ASN A 307 10.04 -25.34 -14.07
N ASP A 308 9.40 -24.23 -14.44
CA ASP A 308 8.97 -23.98 -15.83
C ASP A 308 10.14 -23.79 -16.82
N GLY A 309 11.37 -23.69 -16.30
CA GLY A 309 12.60 -23.54 -17.08
C GLY A 309 12.91 -22.09 -17.50
N VAL A 310 12.08 -21.12 -17.11
CA VAL A 310 12.28 -19.70 -17.41
C VAL A 310 13.08 -19.04 -16.30
N MET A 311 14.22 -18.44 -16.67
CA MET A 311 15.09 -17.69 -15.77
C MET A 311 15.01 -16.20 -16.11
N TRP A 312 14.89 -15.36 -15.09
CA TRP A 312 14.85 -13.90 -15.21
C TRP A 312 16.03 -13.25 -14.54
N ASP A 313 16.59 -12.22 -15.18
CA ASP A 313 17.38 -11.21 -14.49
C ASP A 313 16.42 -10.25 -13.80
N VAL A 314 16.36 -10.31 -12.47
CA VAL A 314 15.46 -9.49 -11.65
C VAL A 314 16.14 -8.27 -11.03
N SER A 315 17.37 -7.97 -11.45
CA SER A 315 18.09 -6.78 -11.02
C SER A 315 17.49 -5.49 -11.62
N PRO A 316 17.78 -4.31 -11.04
CA PRO A 316 17.37 -3.04 -11.61
C PRO A 316 17.97 -2.78 -13.00
N GLY A 317 19.02 -3.51 -13.39
CA GLY A 317 19.61 -3.44 -14.73
C GLY A 317 18.69 -3.94 -15.84
N ARG A 318 17.71 -4.81 -15.50
CA ARG A 318 16.77 -5.41 -16.44
C ARG A 318 15.30 -5.13 -16.12
N ILE A 319 14.95 -4.89 -14.86
CA ILE A 319 13.57 -4.59 -14.41
C ILE A 319 13.50 -3.15 -13.90
N GLY A 320 12.42 -2.45 -14.26
CA GLY A 320 12.19 -1.04 -13.93
C GLY A 320 12.25 -0.13 -15.16
N ASP A 321 12.11 1.18 -14.93
CA ASP A 321 12.06 2.21 -15.98
C ASP A 321 10.97 1.95 -17.04
N ALA A 322 9.78 1.53 -16.60
CA ALA A 322 8.68 1.21 -17.49
C ALA A 322 8.20 2.44 -18.28
N ILE A 323 8.14 2.31 -19.61
CA ILE A 323 7.51 3.30 -20.48
C ILE A 323 6.00 3.07 -20.48
N TYR A 324 5.26 4.00 -19.89
CA TYR A 324 3.80 3.94 -19.83
C TYR A 324 3.13 4.21 -21.18
N PRO A 325 1.90 3.70 -21.41
CA PRO A 325 1.06 4.14 -22.51
C PRO A 325 0.85 5.66 -22.45
N ALA A 326 0.62 6.29 -23.60
CA ALA A 326 0.40 7.74 -23.68
C ALA A 326 -0.84 8.19 -22.88
N ASP A 327 -1.85 7.33 -22.78
CA ASP A 327 -3.01 7.50 -21.92
C ASP A 327 -3.22 6.24 -21.08
N LEU A 328 -3.04 6.36 -19.76
CA LEU A 328 -3.24 5.26 -18.82
C LEU A 328 -4.73 4.87 -18.68
N LEU A 329 -5.67 5.71 -19.13
CA LEU A 329 -7.10 5.43 -19.06
C LEU A 329 -7.67 4.88 -20.38
N ASP A 330 -6.86 4.78 -21.43
CA ASP A 330 -7.24 4.09 -22.66
C ASP A 330 -6.99 2.59 -22.53
N PHE A 331 -8.03 1.87 -22.09
CA PHE A 331 -8.02 0.42 -21.92
C PHE A 331 -7.68 -0.35 -23.21
N THR A 332 -7.84 0.24 -24.39
CA THR A 332 -7.51 -0.43 -25.66
C THR A 332 -6.00 -0.59 -25.88
N LEU A 333 -5.19 0.17 -25.15
CA LEU A 333 -3.72 0.07 -25.19
C LEU A 333 -3.18 -1.05 -24.30
N TYR A 334 -3.98 -1.56 -23.36
CA TYR A 334 -3.51 -2.47 -22.32
C TYR A 334 -3.01 -3.80 -22.88
N PRO A 335 -3.68 -4.45 -23.86
CA PRO A 335 -3.17 -5.69 -24.47
C PRO A 335 -1.83 -5.53 -25.21
N SER A 336 -1.44 -4.30 -25.54
CA SER A 336 -0.12 -4.02 -26.13
C SER A 336 0.95 -3.70 -25.09
N TRP A 337 0.53 -3.39 -23.85
CA TRP A 337 1.43 -3.02 -22.77
C TRP A 337 1.67 -4.19 -21.80
N TYR A 338 0.64 -4.94 -21.44
CA TYR A 338 0.79 -6.19 -20.68
C TYR A 338 0.90 -7.36 -21.64
N ASP A 339 2.02 -8.08 -21.59
CA ASP A 339 2.17 -9.30 -22.39
C ASP A 339 1.43 -10.46 -21.71
N MET A 340 0.47 -11.03 -22.44
CA MET A 340 -0.36 -12.15 -21.99
C MET A 340 0.46 -13.37 -21.52
N TYR A 341 1.59 -13.66 -22.17
CA TYR A 341 2.29 -14.94 -22.08
C TYR A 341 3.67 -14.86 -21.43
N THR A 342 4.34 -13.71 -21.52
CA THR A 342 5.70 -13.58 -20.98
C THR A 342 5.68 -13.13 -19.52
N GLY A 343 4.67 -12.37 -19.11
CA GLY A 343 4.64 -11.71 -17.80
C GLY A 343 5.37 -10.37 -17.77
N GLU A 344 5.73 -9.83 -18.93
CA GLU A 344 6.39 -8.52 -19.05
C GLU A 344 5.35 -7.37 -19.13
N GLU A 345 5.72 -6.19 -18.61
CA GLU A 345 4.96 -4.94 -18.76
C GLU A 345 5.77 -3.89 -19.54
N GLY A 346 5.14 -3.25 -20.51
CA GLY A 346 5.73 -2.20 -21.34
C GLY A 346 7.06 -2.60 -22.03
N SER A 347 7.77 -1.58 -22.52
CA SER A 347 9.18 -1.75 -22.89
C SER A 347 10.02 -1.68 -21.61
N VAL A 348 10.31 -2.83 -20.99
CA VAL A 348 11.18 -2.88 -19.81
C VAL A 348 12.62 -2.54 -20.24
N ASN A 349 13.07 -1.34 -19.91
CA ASN A 349 14.42 -0.88 -20.24
C ASN A 349 15.44 -1.24 -19.14
N GLY A 350 14.97 -1.30 -17.88
CA GLY A 350 15.85 -1.29 -16.73
C GLY A 350 16.70 -0.01 -16.65
N HIS A 351 17.54 0.07 -15.62
CA HIS A 351 18.47 1.16 -15.39
C HIS A 351 19.88 0.70 -15.69
N ALA A 352 20.52 1.24 -16.73
CA ALA A 352 21.84 0.77 -17.14
C ALA A 352 22.94 0.97 -16.07
N LEU A 353 22.84 2.03 -15.25
CA LEU A 353 23.84 2.40 -14.24
C LEU A 353 23.16 2.81 -12.93
N ASN A 354 23.77 2.45 -11.80
CA ASN A 354 23.41 3.00 -10.50
C ASN A 354 23.86 4.47 -10.40
N PRO A 355 22.97 5.42 -10.09
CA PRO A 355 23.29 6.85 -10.10
C PRO A 355 24.25 7.28 -8.98
N ALA A 356 24.34 6.51 -7.89
CA ALA A 356 25.23 6.81 -6.77
C ALA A 356 26.67 6.31 -7.01
N THR A 357 26.82 5.16 -7.69
CA THR A 357 28.14 4.53 -7.91
C THR A 357 28.70 4.74 -9.32
N GLY A 358 27.84 5.00 -10.30
CA GLY A 358 28.20 5.07 -11.72
C GLY A 358 28.53 3.72 -12.36
N LEU A 359 28.28 2.61 -11.66
CA LEU A 359 28.53 1.24 -12.14
C LEU A 359 27.22 0.59 -12.63
N PRO A 360 27.28 -0.38 -13.56
CA PRO A 360 26.11 -1.19 -13.91
C PRO A 360 25.55 -1.94 -12.70
N TYR A 361 24.24 -2.21 -12.70
CA TYR A 361 23.66 -3.13 -11.73
C TYR A 361 24.10 -4.56 -12.06
N GLU A 362 24.46 -5.32 -11.04
CA GLU A 362 24.84 -6.72 -11.19
C GLU A 362 23.60 -7.57 -11.49
N PRO A 363 23.62 -8.42 -12.55
CA PRO A 363 22.51 -9.29 -12.87
C PRO A 363 22.16 -10.26 -11.74
N GLN A 364 20.86 -10.50 -11.55
CA GLN A 364 20.34 -11.45 -10.57
C GLN A 364 19.45 -12.49 -11.26
N ILE A 365 20.06 -13.61 -11.66
CA ILE A 365 19.37 -14.64 -12.42
C ILE A 365 18.65 -15.62 -11.49
N VAL A 366 17.32 -15.61 -11.49
CA VAL A 366 16.48 -16.50 -10.66
C VAL A 366 15.37 -17.15 -11.48
N PRO A 367 14.81 -18.31 -11.06
CA PRO A 367 13.62 -18.86 -11.69
C PRO A 367 12.45 -17.87 -11.64
N ARG A 368 11.74 -17.70 -12.75
CA ARG A 368 10.59 -16.78 -12.82
C ARG A 368 9.55 -17.12 -11.75
N GLY A 369 9.25 -18.40 -11.55
CA GLY A 369 8.29 -18.84 -10.53
C GLY A 369 8.70 -18.53 -9.09
N ASP A 370 10.00 -18.45 -8.78
CA ASP A 370 10.45 -18.00 -7.47
C ASP A 370 10.23 -16.48 -7.31
N TYR A 371 10.63 -15.70 -8.32
CA TYR A 371 10.44 -14.25 -8.28
C TYR A 371 8.97 -13.84 -8.21
N THR A 372 8.09 -14.42 -9.03
CA THR A 372 6.67 -14.03 -9.09
C THR A 372 5.94 -14.39 -7.79
N ARG A 373 6.26 -15.54 -7.16
CA ARG A 373 5.71 -15.93 -5.86
C ARG A 373 6.22 -15.04 -4.73
N VAL A 374 7.53 -14.78 -4.67
CA VAL A 374 8.13 -13.85 -3.70
C VAL A 374 7.52 -12.47 -3.83
N LEU A 375 7.38 -11.96 -5.06
CA LEU A 375 6.80 -10.65 -5.32
C LEU A 375 5.31 -10.59 -4.90
N ALA A 376 4.53 -11.63 -5.24
CA ALA A 376 3.13 -11.73 -4.85
C ALA A 376 2.94 -11.71 -3.32
N GLU A 377 3.83 -12.37 -2.57
CA GLU A 377 3.75 -12.44 -1.10
C GLU A 377 4.29 -11.20 -0.40
N PHE A 378 5.43 -10.65 -0.86
CA PHE A 378 5.99 -9.42 -0.30
C PHE A 378 4.97 -8.29 -0.28
N TRP A 379 4.24 -8.10 -1.39
CA TRP A 379 3.20 -7.10 -1.53
C TRP A 379 1.79 -7.62 -1.18
N ALA A 380 1.62 -8.87 -0.74
CA ALA A 380 0.34 -9.36 -0.19
C ALA A 380 0.08 -8.83 1.22
N ASP A 381 1.12 -8.34 1.89
CA ASP A 381 1.03 -7.76 3.22
C ASP A 381 0.44 -8.76 4.22
N GLY A 382 1.03 -9.97 4.25
CA GLY A 382 0.55 -11.12 5.03
C GLY A 382 0.57 -10.93 6.56
N PRO A 383 0.28 -11.99 7.34
CA PRO A 383 -0.05 -11.91 8.78
C PRO A 383 1.02 -11.32 9.72
N GLN A 384 2.24 -11.12 9.22
CA GLN A 384 3.36 -10.53 9.95
C GLN A 384 3.82 -9.20 9.31
N SER A 385 3.02 -8.62 8.43
CA SER A 385 3.28 -7.38 7.71
C SER A 385 2.18 -6.34 8.01
N HIS A 386 2.33 -5.16 7.45
CA HIS A 386 1.35 -4.09 7.52
C HIS A 386 0.51 -4.07 6.25
N THR A 387 -0.80 -3.82 6.35
CA THR A 387 -1.63 -3.48 5.17
C THR A 387 -0.95 -2.40 4.30
N PRO A 388 -1.28 -2.28 3.01
CA PRO A 388 -0.54 -1.45 2.04
C PRO A 388 -0.07 -0.06 2.52
N PRO A 389 -0.93 0.77 3.16
CA PRO A 389 -0.50 2.08 3.62
C PRO A 389 0.61 2.02 4.68
N GLY A 390 0.61 1.01 5.55
CA GLY A 390 1.65 0.80 6.55
C GLY A 390 2.95 0.25 5.96
N HIS A 391 2.87 -0.57 4.92
CA HIS A 391 4.07 -1.06 4.22
C HIS A 391 4.88 0.10 3.64
N TRP A 392 4.22 1.11 3.07
CA TRP A 392 4.92 2.31 2.59
C TRP A 392 5.53 3.17 3.70
N TYR A 393 5.01 3.11 4.93
CA TYR A 393 5.69 3.69 6.09
C TYR A 393 6.93 2.89 6.50
N ASP A 394 6.88 1.55 6.42
CA ASP A 394 8.06 0.71 6.64
C ASP A 394 9.16 0.97 5.60
N ILE A 395 8.80 1.07 4.31
CA ILE A 395 9.73 1.47 3.24
C ILE A 395 10.31 2.87 3.50
N PHE A 396 9.46 3.83 3.91
CA PHE A 396 9.95 5.16 4.26
C PHE A 396 10.92 5.13 5.45
N ASN A 397 10.62 4.35 6.49
CA ASN A 397 11.50 4.16 7.63
C ASN A 397 12.83 3.49 7.22
N TYR A 398 12.79 2.48 6.35
CA TYR A 398 13.97 1.88 5.73
C TYR A 398 14.85 2.93 5.04
N VAL A 399 14.24 3.81 4.24
CA VAL A 399 14.95 4.91 3.56
C VAL A 399 15.58 5.88 4.56
N VAL A 400 14.86 6.31 5.59
CA VAL A 400 15.36 7.25 6.59
C VAL A 400 16.47 6.64 7.45
N ASP A 401 16.37 5.35 7.75
CA ASP A 401 17.36 4.62 8.54
C ASP A 401 18.61 4.26 7.71
N HIS A 402 18.58 4.47 6.38
CA HIS A 402 19.70 4.20 5.51
C HIS A 402 20.86 5.18 5.76
N PRO A 403 22.12 4.71 5.90
CA PRO A 403 23.27 5.55 6.26
C PRO A 403 23.62 6.63 5.21
N GLN A 404 23.15 6.47 3.97
CA GLN A 404 23.34 7.43 2.89
C GLN A 404 22.18 8.42 2.74
N HIS A 405 21.16 8.36 3.60
CA HIS A 405 20.05 9.31 3.58
C HIS A 405 20.40 10.57 4.40
N GLU A 406 20.13 11.74 3.81
CA GLU A 406 20.20 13.03 4.51
C GLU A 406 18.80 13.57 4.76
N ARG A 407 18.52 13.98 6.01
CA ARG A 407 17.24 14.56 6.43
C ARG A 407 17.06 15.99 5.91
N ARG A 408 16.92 16.15 4.59
CA ARG A 408 16.58 17.40 3.90
C ARG A 408 15.21 17.24 3.27
N PHE A 409 14.20 17.89 3.82
CA PHE A 409 12.85 17.82 3.25
C PHE A 409 12.83 18.50 1.88
N GLY A 410 12.41 17.80 0.84
CA GLY A 410 12.54 18.27 -0.54
C GLY A 410 13.94 18.09 -1.14
N GLY A 411 14.85 17.37 -0.47
CA GLY A 411 16.23 17.12 -0.90
C GLY A 411 17.16 18.35 -0.95
N THR A 412 16.67 19.52 -0.56
CA THR A 412 17.42 20.78 -0.56
C THR A 412 17.30 21.51 0.78
N GLY A 413 18.00 22.63 0.96
CA GLY A 413 17.97 23.39 2.21
C GLY A 413 18.84 22.77 3.32
N PRO A 414 18.75 23.26 4.57
CA PRO A 414 19.54 22.74 5.69
C PRO A 414 19.12 21.33 6.10
N ILE A 415 20.04 20.58 6.73
CA ILE A 415 19.69 19.31 7.38
C ILE A 415 18.78 19.62 8.57
N MET A 416 17.63 18.96 8.62
CA MET A 416 16.66 19.06 9.71
C MET A 416 17.07 18.15 10.87
N ASP A 417 16.64 18.51 12.08
CA ASP A 417 16.68 17.56 13.19
C ASP A 417 15.73 16.39 12.91
N ALA A 418 15.99 15.25 13.56
CA ALA A 418 15.25 14.02 13.29
C ALA A 418 13.75 14.15 13.59
N LEU A 419 13.37 14.87 14.65
CA LEU A 419 11.96 15.00 15.02
C LEU A 419 11.20 15.85 14.01
N GLU A 420 11.76 17.00 13.60
CA GLU A 420 11.16 17.84 12.58
C GLU A 420 10.99 17.09 11.25
N TYR A 421 12.04 16.39 10.79
CA TYR A 421 11.99 15.64 9.53
C TYR A 421 10.93 14.54 9.56
N ASP A 422 10.90 13.73 10.63
CA ASP A 422 9.97 12.61 10.75
C ASP A 422 8.51 13.11 10.83
N VAL A 423 8.24 14.15 11.64
CA VAL A 423 6.89 14.73 11.76
C VAL A 423 6.39 15.30 10.44
N LYS A 424 7.22 16.06 9.72
CA LYS A 424 6.85 16.63 8.42
C LYS A 424 6.65 15.53 7.36
N SER A 425 7.52 14.53 7.34
CA SER A 425 7.43 13.44 6.37
C SER A 425 6.21 12.55 6.61
N TYR A 426 5.92 12.20 7.86
CA TYR A 426 4.72 11.45 8.21
C TYR A 426 3.44 12.24 7.97
N MET A 427 3.44 13.57 8.14
CA MET A 427 2.28 14.40 7.79
C MET A 427 1.99 14.36 6.28
N ALA A 428 3.03 14.49 5.45
CA ALA A 428 2.88 14.37 4.00
C ALA A 428 2.44 12.96 3.58
N LEU A 429 3.17 11.90 3.99
CA LEU A 429 2.88 10.52 3.60
C LEU A 429 1.55 10.01 4.18
N GLY A 430 1.24 10.37 5.43
CA GLY A 430 -0.03 10.02 6.10
C GLY A 430 -1.22 10.64 5.39
N GLY A 431 -1.11 11.93 5.06
CA GLY A 431 -2.11 12.61 4.22
C GLY A 431 -2.30 11.94 2.87
N THR A 432 -1.20 11.58 2.20
CA THR A 432 -1.24 10.86 0.91
C THR A 432 -2.01 9.54 1.01
N VAL A 433 -1.65 8.66 1.95
CA VAL A 433 -2.31 7.35 2.04
C VAL A 433 -3.76 7.50 2.47
N HIS A 434 -4.11 8.48 3.30
CA HIS A 434 -5.50 8.73 3.65
C HIS A 434 -6.34 9.19 2.45
N ASP A 435 -5.84 10.12 1.65
CA ASP A 435 -6.54 10.58 0.44
C ASP A 435 -6.67 9.48 -0.62
N VAL A 436 -5.69 8.58 -0.70
CA VAL A 436 -5.82 7.36 -1.52
C VAL A 436 -6.96 6.49 -1.01
N ALA A 437 -7.07 6.26 0.31
CA ALA A 437 -8.14 5.45 0.87
C ALA A 437 -9.52 6.06 0.55
N VAL A 438 -9.70 7.37 0.72
CA VAL A 438 -10.95 8.08 0.37
C VAL A 438 -11.28 7.89 -1.11
N SER A 439 -10.32 8.15 -1.99
CA SER A 439 -10.54 8.09 -3.44
C SER A 439 -10.80 6.67 -3.95
N ALA A 440 -9.92 5.72 -3.62
CA ALA A 440 -9.98 4.36 -4.14
C ALA A 440 -11.17 3.57 -3.58
N TRP A 441 -11.49 3.72 -2.28
CA TRP A 441 -12.66 3.00 -1.74
C TRP A 441 -13.99 3.62 -2.12
N GLY A 442 -14.07 4.94 -2.34
CA GLY A 442 -15.25 5.56 -2.96
C GLY A 442 -15.57 4.96 -4.33
N LEU A 443 -14.54 4.79 -5.17
CA LEU A 443 -14.66 4.17 -6.49
C LEU A 443 -14.99 2.67 -6.40
N LYS A 444 -14.31 1.93 -5.51
CA LYS A 444 -14.61 0.50 -5.28
C LYS A 444 -16.05 0.28 -4.85
N GLY A 445 -16.57 1.14 -3.97
CA GLY A 445 -17.97 1.10 -3.58
C GLY A 445 -18.91 1.39 -4.74
N TYR A 446 -18.66 2.47 -5.50
CA TYR A 446 -19.54 2.93 -6.58
C TYR A 446 -19.51 2.08 -7.85
N TYR A 447 -18.34 1.63 -8.31
CA TYR A 447 -18.25 0.74 -9.46
C TYR A 447 -18.54 -0.70 -9.08
N ASP A 448 -18.24 -1.08 -7.83
CA ASP A 448 -18.52 -2.39 -7.27
C ASP A 448 -18.07 -3.52 -8.20
N TYR A 449 -16.87 -3.38 -8.78
CA TYR A 449 -16.44 -4.19 -9.91
C TYR A 449 -15.95 -5.59 -9.49
N ILE A 450 -16.22 -6.57 -10.34
CA ILE A 450 -15.97 -8.00 -10.08
C ILE A 450 -14.49 -8.37 -9.90
N ARG A 451 -14.22 -9.49 -9.21
CA ARG A 451 -12.87 -10.04 -8.97
C ARG A 451 -12.54 -11.21 -9.91
N PRO A 452 -11.24 -11.51 -10.16
CA PRO A 452 -10.84 -12.57 -11.08
C PRO A 452 -11.47 -13.94 -10.84
N ILE A 453 -11.49 -14.43 -9.59
CA ILE A 453 -12.04 -15.76 -9.31
C ILE A 453 -13.50 -15.91 -9.74
N SER A 454 -14.33 -14.89 -9.48
CA SER A 454 -15.74 -14.86 -9.86
C SER A 454 -15.92 -14.77 -11.37
N ALA A 455 -15.16 -13.89 -12.03
CA ALA A 455 -15.24 -13.67 -13.47
C ALA A 455 -14.73 -14.86 -14.28
N ILE A 456 -13.55 -15.41 -13.94
CA ILE A 456 -12.93 -16.55 -14.64
C ILE A 456 -13.84 -17.78 -14.56
N ARG A 457 -14.34 -18.12 -13.37
CA ARG A 457 -15.23 -19.27 -13.19
C ARG A 457 -16.54 -19.09 -13.96
N ALA A 458 -17.14 -17.90 -13.92
CA ALA A 458 -18.41 -17.64 -14.61
C ALA A 458 -18.27 -17.57 -16.15
N LEU A 459 -17.14 -17.07 -16.67
CA LEU A 459 -16.82 -17.13 -18.10
C LEU A 459 -16.63 -18.58 -18.56
N ALA A 460 -15.93 -19.39 -17.76
CA ALA A 460 -15.67 -20.79 -18.08
C ALA A 460 -16.93 -21.67 -18.03
N ASP A 461 -17.86 -21.43 -17.09
CA ASP A 461 -19.14 -22.13 -17.01
C ASP A 461 -19.98 -21.99 -18.28
N ARG A 462 -19.79 -20.89 -19.02
CA ARG A 462 -20.45 -20.68 -20.31
C ARG A 462 -19.78 -21.46 -21.45
N GLY A 463 -18.58 -21.96 -21.26
CA GLY A 463 -17.77 -22.58 -22.32
C GLY A 463 -16.83 -21.59 -23.00
N GLN A 464 -16.45 -21.85 -24.25
CA GLN A 464 -15.47 -21.05 -24.99
C GLN A 464 -16.08 -20.18 -26.09
N CYS A 465 -15.50 -19.02 -26.37
CA CYS A 465 -15.99 -18.10 -27.41
C CYS A 465 -15.07 -17.96 -28.64
N SER A 466 -13.99 -18.74 -28.75
CA SER A 466 -12.98 -18.63 -29.81
C SER A 466 -13.37 -19.30 -31.13
N ASP A 467 -14.01 -20.47 -31.10
CA ASP A 467 -14.34 -21.23 -32.32
C ASP A 467 -15.78 -21.78 -32.28
N PRO A 468 -16.69 -21.26 -33.13
CA PRO A 468 -18.08 -21.71 -33.19
C PRO A 468 -18.28 -23.16 -33.64
N ASN A 469 -17.24 -23.82 -34.16
CA ASN A 469 -17.31 -25.20 -34.63
C ASN A 469 -16.75 -26.20 -33.61
N GLN A 470 -16.13 -25.74 -32.52
CA GLN A 470 -15.62 -26.60 -31.46
C GLN A 470 -16.66 -26.85 -30.38
N ALA A 471 -16.44 -27.89 -29.58
CA ALA A 471 -17.29 -28.21 -28.44
C ALA A 471 -17.38 -27.03 -27.47
N SER A 472 -18.50 -26.97 -26.75
CA SER A 472 -18.77 -25.97 -25.71
C SER A 472 -18.64 -24.52 -26.17
N PHE A 473 -18.92 -24.25 -27.45
CA PHE A 473 -18.97 -22.89 -27.94
C PHE A 473 -20.13 -22.11 -27.31
N HIS A 474 -19.81 -20.92 -26.82
CA HIS A 474 -20.77 -19.92 -26.38
C HIS A 474 -20.19 -18.51 -26.63
N PRO A 475 -20.92 -17.59 -27.27
CA PRO A 475 -20.40 -16.25 -27.60
C PRO A 475 -20.02 -15.42 -26.38
N ASP A 476 -20.62 -15.75 -25.24
CA ASP A 476 -20.41 -15.15 -23.91
C ASP A 476 -19.41 -15.91 -23.02
N GLY A 477 -18.70 -16.89 -23.59
CA GLY A 477 -17.71 -17.72 -22.90
C GLY A 477 -16.32 -17.11 -22.82
N ILE A 478 -15.37 -17.90 -22.31
CA ILE A 478 -13.95 -17.57 -22.21
C ILE A 478 -13.22 -17.74 -23.55
N THR A 479 -12.21 -16.92 -23.81
CA THR A 479 -11.34 -17.09 -24.98
C THR A 479 -10.34 -18.21 -24.73
N LEU A 480 -10.20 -19.12 -25.71
CA LEU A 480 -9.14 -20.11 -25.73
C LEU A 480 -7.79 -19.47 -26.03
N HIS A 481 -6.79 -19.83 -25.22
CA HIS A 481 -5.40 -19.44 -25.35
C HIS A 481 -4.57 -20.72 -25.46
N PRO A 482 -4.14 -21.14 -26.67
CA PRO A 482 -3.46 -22.42 -26.86
C PRO A 482 -2.28 -22.62 -25.89
N GLY A 483 -2.26 -23.74 -25.16
CA GLY A 483 -1.26 -24.02 -24.13
C GLY A 483 -1.57 -23.43 -22.75
N PHE A 484 -2.65 -22.65 -22.60
CA PHE A 484 -3.02 -22.01 -21.34
C PHE A 484 -4.50 -22.15 -20.96
N VAL A 485 -5.42 -21.99 -21.92
CA VAL A 485 -6.87 -22.12 -21.74
C VAL A 485 -7.41 -22.94 -22.90
N GLU A 486 -7.93 -24.13 -22.60
CA GLU A 486 -8.30 -25.12 -23.62
C GLU A 486 -9.60 -25.85 -23.30
N VAL A 487 -10.28 -26.34 -24.35
CA VAL A 487 -11.37 -27.30 -24.18
C VAL A 487 -10.77 -28.68 -23.92
N ILE A 488 -11.27 -29.38 -22.91
CA ILE A 488 -10.91 -30.77 -22.64
C ILE A 488 -11.56 -31.64 -23.72
N THR A 489 -10.77 -32.42 -24.43
CA THR A 489 -11.24 -33.36 -25.45
C THR A 489 -10.82 -34.78 -25.12
N SER A 490 -11.48 -35.77 -25.75
CA SER A 490 -11.11 -37.18 -25.63
C SER A 490 -9.68 -37.49 -26.05
N GLU A 491 -9.12 -36.69 -26.95
CA GLU A 491 -7.71 -36.78 -27.33
C GLU A 491 -6.82 -36.31 -26.19
N THR A 492 -7.15 -35.17 -25.57
CA THR A 492 -6.33 -34.61 -24.49
C THR A 492 -6.41 -35.39 -23.17
N THR A 493 -7.48 -36.16 -22.95
CA THR A 493 -7.67 -37.03 -21.77
C THR A 493 -7.17 -38.45 -22.00
N ALA A 494 -6.63 -38.77 -23.18
CA ALA A 494 -6.05 -40.07 -23.45
C ALA A 494 -4.82 -40.35 -22.56
N PHE A 495 -4.49 -41.63 -22.36
CA PHE A 495 -3.35 -42.05 -21.54
C PHE A 495 -2.05 -41.41 -22.03
N GLY A 496 -1.34 -40.71 -21.14
CA GLY A 496 -0.10 -39.99 -21.43
C GLY A 496 -0.29 -38.57 -21.97
N GLU A 497 -1.53 -38.11 -22.16
CA GLU A 497 -1.84 -36.77 -22.67
C GLU A 497 -2.07 -35.77 -21.52
N LYS A 498 -1.99 -34.47 -21.85
CA LYS A 498 -1.91 -33.36 -20.87
C LYS A 498 -3.11 -33.21 -19.93
N HIS A 499 -4.29 -33.72 -20.31
CA HIS A 499 -5.51 -33.70 -19.50
C HIS A 499 -5.91 -35.10 -19.02
N GLU A 500 -5.02 -36.10 -19.02
CA GLU A 500 -5.34 -37.48 -18.59
C GLU A 500 -6.06 -37.53 -17.23
N HIS A 501 -5.63 -36.72 -16.26
CA HIS A 501 -6.24 -36.65 -14.92
C HIS A 501 -7.61 -35.97 -14.88
N LEU A 502 -8.05 -35.37 -15.99
CA LEU A 502 -9.36 -34.75 -16.17
C LEU A 502 -10.29 -35.61 -17.06
N PHE A 503 -9.97 -36.89 -17.23
CA PHE A 503 -10.85 -37.83 -17.92
C PHE A 503 -12.27 -37.82 -17.34
N GLY A 504 -13.28 -37.72 -18.21
CA GLY A 504 -14.69 -37.58 -17.81
C GLY A 504 -15.18 -36.13 -17.76
N GLU A 505 -14.29 -35.15 -17.93
CA GLU A 505 -14.61 -33.72 -17.97
C GLU A 505 -14.57 -33.17 -19.41
N GLU A 506 -14.63 -34.04 -20.43
CA GLU A 506 -14.61 -33.63 -21.83
C GLU A 506 -15.74 -32.64 -22.16
N GLY A 507 -15.39 -31.57 -22.87
CA GLY A 507 -16.24 -30.42 -23.15
C GLY A 507 -16.11 -29.30 -22.13
N LYS A 508 -15.56 -29.51 -20.94
CA LYS A 508 -15.27 -28.39 -20.02
C LYS A 508 -14.01 -27.63 -20.41
N ILE A 509 -13.80 -26.49 -19.77
CA ILE A 509 -12.60 -25.66 -19.95
C ILE A 509 -11.53 -26.05 -18.92
N ALA A 510 -10.32 -26.33 -19.39
CA ALA A 510 -9.12 -26.47 -18.58
C ALA A 510 -8.25 -25.22 -18.67
N ILE A 511 -7.61 -24.85 -17.56
CA ILE A 511 -6.63 -23.76 -17.47
C ILE A 511 -5.32 -24.30 -16.89
N LEU A 512 -4.19 -23.94 -17.50
CA LEU A 512 -2.86 -24.17 -16.95
C LEU A 512 -2.54 -23.06 -15.93
N ALA A 513 -2.62 -23.38 -14.64
CA ALA A 513 -2.48 -22.41 -13.56
C ALA A 513 -1.88 -23.05 -12.30
N TRP A 514 -1.61 -22.24 -11.27
CA TRP A 514 -1.33 -22.74 -9.93
C TRP A 514 -2.49 -23.64 -9.47
N ARG A 515 -2.17 -24.86 -9.03
CA ARG A 515 -3.19 -25.89 -8.78
C ARG A 515 -4.03 -25.65 -7.53
N GLY A 516 -3.55 -24.77 -6.64
CA GLY A 516 -4.32 -24.27 -5.53
C GLY A 516 -4.32 -25.13 -4.26
N PRO A 517 -5.08 -24.68 -3.24
CA PRO A 517 -5.09 -25.31 -1.92
C PRO A 517 -5.40 -26.81 -1.86
N PRO A 518 -6.22 -27.41 -2.75
CA PRO A 518 -6.46 -28.85 -2.73
C PRO A 518 -5.20 -29.71 -2.91
N TYR A 519 -4.10 -29.13 -3.40
CA TYR A 519 -2.81 -29.80 -3.59
C TYR A 519 -1.80 -29.53 -2.47
N LEU A 520 -2.21 -28.81 -1.41
CA LEU A 520 -1.38 -28.51 -0.24
C LEU A 520 -1.91 -29.28 0.98
N SER A 521 -1.11 -30.20 1.52
CA SER A 521 -1.42 -30.82 2.82
C SER A 521 -0.84 -30.00 3.96
N ASP A 522 0.38 -29.51 3.78
CA ASP A 522 1.07 -28.58 4.68
C ASP A 522 1.79 -27.49 3.86
N PRO A 523 1.32 -26.23 3.88
CA PRO A 523 1.94 -25.15 3.11
C PRO A 523 3.37 -24.80 3.57
N THR A 524 3.84 -25.31 4.71
CA THR A 524 5.22 -25.11 5.17
C THR A 524 6.20 -26.10 4.56
N THR A 525 5.73 -27.17 3.92
CA THR A 525 6.56 -28.19 3.29
C THR A 525 6.17 -28.53 1.85
N ASP A 526 4.94 -28.19 1.45
CA ASP A 526 4.39 -28.54 0.15
C ASP A 526 4.30 -27.31 -0.76
N ALA A 527 4.48 -27.53 -2.06
CA ALA A 527 4.14 -26.58 -3.11
C ALA A 527 3.11 -27.20 -4.04
N ALA A 528 2.04 -26.48 -4.37
CA ALA A 528 0.96 -27.02 -5.22
C ALA A 528 1.44 -27.19 -6.66
N GLY A 529 2.39 -26.36 -7.07
CA GLY A 529 2.92 -26.28 -8.43
C GLY A 529 1.89 -25.76 -9.43
N VAL A 530 2.28 -25.75 -10.70
CA VAL A 530 1.40 -25.41 -11.83
C VAL A 530 0.96 -26.69 -12.54
N GLY A 531 -0.25 -26.70 -13.08
CA GLY A 531 -0.79 -27.81 -13.85
C GLY A 531 -2.15 -27.49 -14.47
N TRP A 532 -2.62 -28.35 -15.35
CA TRP A 532 -3.97 -28.22 -15.93
C TRP A 532 -5.01 -28.51 -14.85
N ILE A 533 -5.93 -27.57 -14.64
CA ILE A 533 -7.06 -27.69 -13.71
C ILE A 533 -8.36 -27.33 -14.41
N LEU A 534 -9.50 -27.80 -13.91
CA LEU A 534 -10.80 -27.29 -14.35
C LEU A 534 -10.89 -25.79 -14.04
N ALA A 535 -11.28 -24.99 -15.03
CA ALA A 535 -11.42 -23.55 -14.88
C ALA A 535 -12.45 -23.17 -13.80
N GLY A 536 -13.52 -23.96 -13.65
CA GLY A 536 -14.49 -23.83 -12.57
C GLY A 536 -13.91 -24.02 -11.17
N ASN A 537 -12.71 -24.62 -11.06
CA ASN A 537 -11.98 -24.81 -9.81
C ASN A 537 -10.76 -23.90 -9.69
N TRP A 538 -10.64 -22.85 -10.51
CA TRP A 538 -9.49 -21.94 -10.44
C TRP A 538 -9.42 -21.19 -9.10
N TRP A 539 -8.20 -20.99 -8.59
CA TRP A 539 -7.89 -20.23 -7.37
C TRP A 539 -6.83 -19.17 -7.67
N SER A 540 -6.96 -18.02 -7.03
CA SER A 540 -5.88 -17.03 -6.90
C SER A 540 -4.72 -17.60 -6.10
N TYR A 541 -3.48 -17.17 -6.37
CA TYR A 541 -2.31 -17.54 -5.56
C TYR A 541 -2.35 -16.87 -4.19
N GLN A 542 -3.13 -17.47 -3.29
CA GLN A 542 -3.38 -17.03 -1.92
C GLN A 542 -3.67 -18.25 -1.04
N ARG A 543 -3.63 -18.08 0.28
CA ARG A 543 -4.08 -19.13 1.22
C ARG A 543 -5.57 -19.42 1.02
N ALA A 544 -5.98 -20.68 1.24
CA ALA A 544 -7.36 -21.13 1.12
C ALA A 544 -8.38 -20.29 1.91
N THR A 545 -7.90 -19.68 3.00
CA THR A 545 -8.69 -18.87 3.94
C THR A 545 -8.75 -17.39 3.56
N PHE A 546 -7.97 -16.96 2.55
CA PHE A 546 -7.89 -15.58 2.06
C PHE A 546 -7.83 -15.55 0.53
N VAL A 547 -8.87 -16.02 -0.15
CA VAL A 547 -8.83 -16.17 -1.61
C VAL A 547 -8.79 -14.81 -2.33
N THR A 548 -9.60 -13.86 -1.88
CA THR A 548 -9.55 -12.49 -2.38
C THR A 548 -9.98 -11.53 -1.27
N PRO A 549 -9.51 -10.28 -1.26
CA PRO A 549 -9.94 -9.31 -0.26
C PRO A 549 -11.47 -9.07 -0.31
N PRO A 550 -12.13 -8.79 0.82
CA PRO A 550 -13.58 -8.67 0.91
C PRO A 550 -14.07 -7.29 0.42
N PHE A 551 -13.74 -6.92 -0.80
CA PHE A 551 -14.13 -5.67 -1.47
C PHE A 551 -13.88 -5.75 -2.99
N ALA A 552 -14.57 -4.90 -3.74
CA ALA A 552 -14.49 -4.82 -5.20
C ALA A 552 -13.07 -4.58 -5.77
N GLY A 553 -12.88 -4.96 -7.02
CA GLY A 553 -11.63 -4.87 -7.76
C GLY A 553 -11.25 -3.43 -8.12
N TYR A 554 -12.09 -2.76 -8.91
CA TYR A 554 -11.75 -1.49 -9.55
C TYR A 554 -11.88 -0.28 -8.62
N VAL A 555 -10.84 0.54 -8.42
CA VAL A 555 -9.44 0.41 -8.84
C VAL A 555 -8.60 -0.38 -7.83
N SER A 556 -7.42 -0.90 -8.22
CA SER A 556 -6.48 -1.56 -7.31
C SER A 556 -6.00 -0.61 -6.21
N GLY A 557 -6.33 -0.93 -4.95
CA GLY A 557 -5.90 -0.12 -3.80
C GLY A 557 -4.38 -0.11 -3.66
N HIS A 558 -3.72 -1.27 -3.81
CA HIS A 558 -2.26 -1.40 -3.82
C HIS A 558 -1.62 -0.53 -4.91
N SER A 559 -2.11 -0.59 -6.15
CA SER A 559 -1.55 0.23 -7.24
C SER A 559 -1.65 1.73 -6.93
N THR A 560 -2.78 2.17 -6.35
CA THR A 560 -2.97 3.58 -5.97
C THR A 560 -2.12 4.00 -4.78
N PHE A 561 -2.11 3.22 -3.68
CA PHE A 561 -1.29 3.50 -2.50
C PHE A 561 0.18 3.59 -2.89
N SER A 562 0.64 2.61 -3.68
CA SER A 562 2.03 2.49 -4.06
C SER A 562 2.51 3.60 -4.96
N ARG A 563 1.72 3.96 -5.99
CA ARG A 563 2.12 5.08 -6.83
C ARG A 563 2.13 6.38 -6.04
N ALA A 564 1.08 6.66 -5.27
CA ALA A 564 0.99 7.91 -4.51
C ALA A 564 2.14 8.03 -3.52
N SER A 565 2.46 6.96 -2.79
CA SER A 565 3.57 6.93 -1.83
C SER A 565 4.93 7.09 -2.52
N ALA A 566 5.15 6.45 -3.68
CA ALA A 566 6.37 6.62 -4.44
C ALA A 566 6.59 8.06 -4.93
N GLU A 567 5.54 8.74 -5.40
CA GLU A 567 5.61 10.17 -5.75
C GLU A 567 5.89 11.03 -4.52
N THR A 568 5.16 10.82 -3.42
CA THR A 568 5.36 11.59 -2.18
C THR A 568 6.75 11.37 -1.60
N MET A 569 7.27 10.14 -1.59
CA MET A 569 8.63 9.85 -1.14
C MET A 569 9.68 10.52 -2.01
N THR A 570 9.51 10.49 -3.35
CA THR A 570 10.39 11.22 -4.28
C THR A 570 10.45 12.71 -3.93
N LEU A 571 9.31 13.31 -3.58
CA LEU A 571 9.22 14.71 -3.19
C LEU A 571 9.79 14.97 -1.78
N ILE A 572 9.56 14.09 -0.81
CA ILE A 572 10.10 14.22 0.56
C ILE A 572 11.63 14.14 0.55
N THR A 573 12.20 13.18 -0.19
CA THR A 573 13.66 12.99 -0.26
C THR A 573 14.33 13.94 -1.26
N GLY A 574 13.55 14.51 -2.20
CA GLY A 574 14.04 15.26 -3.35
C GLY A 574 14.87 14.41 -4.33
N ASN A 575 14.69 13.09 -4.29
CA ASN A 575 15.40 12.13 -5.15
C ASN A 575 14.48 10.94 -5.48
N GLU A 576 14.32 10.62 -6.76
CA GLU A 576 13.49 9.49 -7.21
C GLU A 576 14.10 8.12 -6.89
N PHE A 577 15.41 8.07 -6.64
CA PHE A 577 16.14 6.86 -6.32
C PHE A 577 16.15 6.58 -4.81
N PHE A 578 16.19 5.29 -4.47
CA PHE A 578 16.52 4.85 -3.11
C PHE A 578 17.92 5.36 -2.71
N PRO A 579 18.19 5.59 -1.41
CA PRO A 579 19.53 5.96 -0.96
C PRO A 579 20.59 4.95 -1.45
N GLY A 580 21.73 5.44 -1.95
CA GLY A 580 22.74 4.58 -2.58
C GLY A 580 22.35 4.04 -3.97
N GLY A 581 21.22 4.48 -4.52
CA GLY A 581 20.72 4.09 -5.84
C GLY A 581 20.01 2.73 -5.88
N MET A 582 19.77 2.08 -4.73
CA MET A 582 19.13 0.76 -4.70
C MET A 582 18.46 0.48 -3.34
N GLY A 583 17.21 0.06 -3.36
CA GLY A 583 16.54 -0.58 -2.23
C GLY A 583 16.57 -2.10 -2.38
N GLU A 584 16.68 -2.82 -1.26
CA GLU A 584 16.83 -4.29 -1.26
C GLU A 584 16.04 -4.96 -0.13
N PHE A 585 15.30 -6.01 -0.47
CA PHE A 585 14.63 -6.89 0.48
C PHE A 585 14.90 -8.37 0.17
N HIS A 586 15.48 -9.11 1.12
CA HIS A 586 16.02 -10.44 0.90
C HIS A 586 15.12 -11.55 1.45
N TYR A 587 14.80 -12.55 0.63
CA TYR A 587 14.15 -13.80 0.99
C TYR A 587 15.13 -14.97 0.88
N GLU A 588 15.28 -15.71 1.97
CA GLU A 588 16.07 -16.95 2.01
C GLU A 588 15.33 -18.09 1.29
N ALA A 589 16.07 -18.97 0.63
CA ALA A 589 15.55 -20.20 0.04
C ALA A 589 14.95 -21.16 1.10
N ASN A 590 14.13 -22.09 0.63
CA ASN A 590 13.64 -23.27 1.38
C ASN A 590 12.70 -22.96 2.56
N GLY A 591 11.66 -22.16 2.32
CA GLY A 591 10.52 -22.05 3.25
C GLY A 591 10.35 -20.68 3.92
N SER A 592 10.75 -19.59 3.27
CA SER A 592 10.46 -18.23 3.71
C SER A 592 9.08 -17.73 3.24
N LEU A 593 8.48 -18.39 2.23
CA LEU A 593 7.10 -18.13 1.78
C LEU A 593 6.05 -18.73 2.75
N ILE A 594 4.90 -18.09 2.82
CA ILE A 594 3.77 -18.41 3.70
C ILE A 594 2.63 -19.10 2.94
N HIS A 595 2.42 -18.80 1.65
CA HIS A 595 1.31 -19.40 0.90
C HIS A 595 1.56 -20.88 0.61
N GLU A 596 2.80 -21.22 0.28
CA GLU A 596 3.30 -22.58 0.05
C GLU A 596 4.83 -22.61 0.21
N PHE A 597 5.44 -23.80 0.14
CA PHE A 597 6.88 -23.95 0.29
C PHE A 597 7.67 -23.29 -0.86
N GLY A 598 8.63 -22.44 -0.48
CA GLY A 598 9.53 -21.75 -1.40
C GLY A 598 10.20 -20.54 -0.71
N PRO A 599 10.94 -19.71 -1.46
CA PRO A 599 11.39 -19.95 -2.83
C PRO A 599 12.42 -21.09 -2.91
N SER A 600 12.71 -21.61 -4.11
CA SER A 600 13.68 -22.70 -4.28
C SER A 600 15.14 -22.24 -4.24
N VAL A 601 15.37 -20.95 -4.52
CA VAL A 601 16.66 -20.25 -4.38
C VAL A 601 16.47 -18.96 -3.62
N ASP A 602 17.57 -18.36 -3.14
CA ASP A 602 17.53 -17.03 -2.55
C ASP A 602 17.04 -16.01 -3.58
N VAL A 603 16.09 -15.18 -3.18
CA VAL A 603 15.56 -14.09 -4.01
C VAL A 603 15.67 -12.80 -3.22
N THR A 604 16.31 -11.81 -3.82
CA THR A 604 16.34 -10.44 -3.30
C THR A 604 15.52 -9.57 -4.24
N LEU A 605 14.48 -8.91 -3.73
CA LEU A 605 13.79 -7.87 -4.48
C LEU A 605 14.66 -6.61 -4.49
N GLN A 606 14.83 -6.01 -5.66
CA GLN A 606 15.68 -4.85 -5.86
C GLN A 606 14.96 -3.75 -6.63
N TRP A 607 15.17 -2.49 -6.22
CA TRP A 607 14.54 -1.33 -6.84
C TRP A 607 15.53 -0.18 -6.94
N ALA A 608 15.69 0.42 -8.13
CA ALA A 608 16.49 1.63 -8.26
C ALA A 608 15.69 2.86 -7.77
N LYS A 609 14.45 2.99 -8.26
CA LYS A 609 13.54 4.10 -7.95
C LYS A 609 12.36 3.65 -7.09
N TYR A 610 11.77 4.57 -6.34
CA TYR A 610 10.50 4.31 -5.63
C TYR A 610 9.38 3.91 -6.59
N ARG A 611 9.39 4.46 -7.82
CA ARG A 611 8.45 4.06 -8.87
C ARG A 611 8.62 2.60 -9.29
N ASP A 612 9.84 2.07 -9.35
CA ASP A 612 10.06 0.65 -9.69
C ASP A 612 9.44 -0.26 -8.63
N ALA A 613 9.55 0.10 -7.34
CA ALA A 613 8.88 -0.62 -6.25
C ALA A 613 7.35 -0.55 -6.37
N SER A 614 6.81 0.62 -6.72
CA SER A 614 5.38 0.77 -6.97
C SER A 614 4.88 -0.06 -8.14
N ASP A 615 5.67 -0.20 -9.19
CA ASP A 615 5.32 -0.93 -10.41
C ASP A 615 5.31 -2.44 -10.12
N GLN A 616 6.33 -2.92 -9.42
CA GLN A 616 6.39 -4.28 -8.91
C GLN A 616 5.23 -4.59 -7.94
N CYS A 617 4.86 -3.65 -7.05
CA CYS A 617 3.69 -3.80 -6.17
C CYS A 617 2.41 -4.02 -6.97
N SER A 618 2.25 -3.26 -8.05
CA SER A 618 1.06 -3.33 -8.90
C SER A 618 0.96 -4.68 -9.63
N LEU A 619 2.06 -5.13 -10.24
CA LEU A 619 2.15 -6.43 -10.92
C LEU A 619 1.93 -7.61 -9.97
N SER A 620 2.38 -7.49 -8.72
CA SER A 620 2.19 -8.52 -7.70
C SER A 620 0.72 -8.91 -7.50
N ARG A 621 -0.23 -7.99 -7.78
CA ARG A 621 -1.65 -8.24 -7.62
C ARG A 621 -2.26 -9.09 -8.74
N ILE A 622 -1.62 -9.06 -9.91
CA ILE A 622 -1.95 -9.86 -11.07
C ILE A 622 -1.41 -11.28 -10.86
N TRP A 623 -0.12 -11.43 -10.52
CA TRP A 623 0.45 -12.74 -10.17
C TRP A 623 -0.19 -13.38 -8.94
N GLY A 624 -0.56 -12.57 -7.95
CA GLY A 624 -1.34 -13.01 -6.79
C GLY A 624 -2.78 -13.42 -7.13
N GLY A 625 -3.24 -13.20 -8.37
CA GLY A 625 -4.54 -13.67 -8.86
C GLY A 625 -5.74 -12.85 -8.41
N ILE A 626 -5.56 -11.63 -7.89
CA ILE A 626 -6.66 -10.89 -7.24
C ILE A 626 -7.08 -9.59 -7.96
N HIS A 627 -6.28 -9.09 -8.89
CA HIS A 627 -6.62 -7.94 -9.74
C HIS A 627 -6.27 -8.23 -11.21
N PRO A 628 -7.18 -7.95 -12.17
CA PRO A 628 -6.83 -7.86 -13.59
C PRO A 628 -6.08 -6.57 -13.91
N ALA A 629 -5.43 -6.51 -15.07
CA ALA A 629 -4.72 -5.32 -15.57
C ALA A 629 -5.57 -4.03 -15.55
N ILE A 630 -6.88 -4.16 -15.79
CA ILE A 630 -7.83 -3.04 -15.80
C ILE A 630 -7.98 -2.34 -14.44
N ASP A 631 -7.62 -3.01 -13.34
CA ASP A 631 -7.63 -2.41 -12.01
C ASP A 631 -6.32 -1.65 -11.72
N ASP A 632 -5.24 -1.94 -12.44
CA ASP A 632 -3.88 -1.48 -12.14
C ASP A 632 -3.58 -0.07 -12.65
N LEU A 633 -3.46 0.12 -13.97
CA LEU A 633 -3.04 1.41 -14.55
C LEU A 633 -3.93 2.59 -14.14
N PRO A 634 -5.27 2.47 -13.99
CA PRO A 634 -6.09 3.55 -13.46
C PRO A 634 -5.75 3.86 -12.00
N GLY A 635 -5.41 2.84 -11.20
CA GLY A 635 -4.91 3.02 -9.85
C GLY A 635 -3.57 3.78 -9.82
N ARG A 636 -2.63 3.44 -10.71
CA ARG A 636 -1.37 4.20 -10.88
C ARG A 636 -1.64 5.64 -11.34
N TRP A 637 -2.58 5.85 -12.26
CA TRP A 637 -2.99 7.18 -12.73
C TRP A 637 -3.56 8.06 -11.61
N MET A 638 -4.33 7.46 -10.70
CA MET A 638 -4.85 8.17 -9.52
C MET A 638 -3.71 8.53 -8.56
N GLY A 639 -2.85 7.55 -8.24
CA GLY A 639 -1.76 7.76 -7.29
C GLY A 639 -0.78 8.84 -7.74
N SER A 640 -0.51 8.96 -9.05
CA SER A 640 0.39 10.00 -9.58
C SER A 640 -0.14 11.43 -9.42
N ARG A 641 -1.43 11.61 -9.11
CA ARG A 641 -2.05 12.91 -8.81
C ARG A 641 -2.17 13.15 -7.32
N ILE A 642 -2.60 12.14 -6.56
CA ILE A 642 -2.84 12.25 -5.12
C ILE A 642 -1.52 12.52 -4.36
N GLY A 643 -0.44 11.81 -4.71
CA GLY A 643 0.84 11.93 -4.00
C GLY A 643 1.44 13.35 -4.02
N PRO A 644 1.65 13.97 -5.20
CA PRO A 644 2.15 15.33 -5.29
C PRO A 644 1.22 16.36 -4.63
N ARG A 645 -0.09 16.17 -4.76
CA ARG A 645 -1.09 17.06 -4.16
C ARG A 645 -1.00 17.09 -2.63
N ALA A 646 -0.99 15.91 -2.00
CA ALA A 646 -0.88 15.81 -0.55
C ALA A 646 0.46 16.37 -0.04
N PHE A 647 1.56 16.13 -0.76
CA PHE A 647 2.86 16.74 -0.45
C PHE A 647 2.80 18.28 -0.50
N ASN A 648 2.20 18.86 -1.55
CA ASN A 648 2.09 20.31 -1.71
C ASN A 648 1.28 20.94 -0.58
N TYR A 649 0.16 20.34 -0.22
CA TYR A 649 -0.68 20.83 0.88
C TYR A 649 0.04 20.73 2.24
N ALA A 650 0.74 19.61 2.50
CA ALA A 650 1.59 19.48 3.69
C ALA A 650 2.68 20.58 3.72
N ASN A 651 3.35 20.83 2.59
CA ASN A 651 4.34 21.90 2.48
C ASN A 651 3.74 23.30 2.68
N MET A 652 2.47 23.54 2.32
CA MET A 652 1.79 24.79 2.66
C MET A 652 1.62 24.93 4.18
N LEU A 653 1.18 23.87 4.87
CA LEU A 653 1.05 23.87 6.33
C LEU A 653 2.39 24.22 7.01
N PHE A 654 3.48 23.56 6.58
CA PHE A 654 4.81 23.73 7.18
C PHE A 654 5.34 25.15 7.08
N ASN A 655 4.93 25.89 6.05
CA ASN A 655 5.39 27.24 5.78
C ASN A 655 4.36 28.32 6.13
N GLY A 656 3.27 27.99 6.83
CA GLY A 656 2.25 28.98 7.22
C GLY A 656 1.43 29.51 6.04
N ARG A 657 1.42 28.78 4.91
CA ARG A 657 0.78 29.21 3.66
C ARG A 657 -0.66 28.74 3.53
N VAL A 658 -1.19 27.96 4.47
CA VAL A 658 -2.63 27.68 4.48
C VAL A 658 -3.38 28.91 5.00
N SER A 659 -2.88 29.55 6.06
CA SER A 659 -3.43 30.79 6.60
C SER A 659 -3.03 32.03 5.78
N CYS A 660 -1.84 32.04 5.16
CA CYS A 660 -1.45 33.09 4.21
C CYS A 660 -0.90 32.53 2.88
N PRO A 661 -1.78 32.21 1.90
CA PRO A 661 -1.38 31.53 0.65
C PRO A 661 -0.37 32.26 -0.24
N ALA A 662 -0.23 33.57 -0.09
CA ALA A 662 0.71 34.37 -0.89
C ALA A 662 2.07 34.61 -0.20
N ASP A 663 2.32 34.06 0.98
CA ASP A 663 3.53 34.26 1.79
C ASP A 663 4.65 33.27 1.36
N PHE A 664 5.39 33.62 0.30
CA PHE A 664 6.43 32.78 -0.31
C PHE A 664 7.85 33.11 0.16
N ALA A 665 8.04 34.20 0.91
CA ALA A 665 9.35 34.68 1.33
C ALA A 665 9.34 35.23 2.76
N ALA A 666 10.50 35.24 3.40
CA ALA A 666 10.66 35.96 4.65
C ALA A 666 10.61 37.48 4.41
N PRO A 667 10.02 38.28 5.32
CA PRO A 667 9.49 37.88 6.63
C PRO A 667 8.10 37.22 6.55
N TYR A 668 8.00 35.98 7.05
CA TYR A 668 6.74 35.22 7.04
C TYR A 668 5.62 35.93 7.83
N ARG A 669 4.38 35.68 7.41
CA ARG A 669 3.12 36.33 7.82
C ARG A 669 3.04 37.80 7.44
N ARG A 670 3.82 38.22 6.44
CA ARG A 670 3.80 39.59 5.95
C ARG A 670 4.14 39.62 4.46
N LEU A 671 3.11 39.92 3.67
CA LEU A 671 3.29 40.06 2.23
C LEU A 671 4.10 41.30 1.85
N ASP A 672 5.13 41.09 1.04
CA ASP A 672 5.91 42.13 0.40
C ASP A 672 6.40 41.72 -1.01
N PHE A 673 7.23 42.57 -1.62
CA PHE A 673 7.71 42.35 -2.98
C PHE A 673 8.51 41.04 -3.15
N PHE A 674 9.15 40.53 -2.09
CA PHE A 674 9.92 39.30 -2.13
C PHE A 674 9.03 38.06 -2.27
N ASP A 675 7.78 38.10 -1.80
CA ASP A 675 6.82 37.01 -2.02
C ASP A 675 6.47 36.87 -3.49
N LEU A 676 6.15 38.00 -4.14
CA LEU A 676 5.90 38.02 -5.58
C LEU A 676 7.11 37.51 -6.36
N GLN A 677 8.32 37.93 -5.98
CA GLN A 677 9.55 37.47 -6.62
C GLN A 677 9.76 35.96 -6.44
N SER A 678 9.54 35.45 -5.23
CA SER A 678 9.69 34.03 -4.90
C SER A 678 8.65 33.16 -5.59
N PHE A 679 7.38 33.59 -5.62
CA PHE A 679 6.33 32.90 -6.38
C PHE A 679 6.66 32.86 -7.88
N LEU A 680 7.02 33.99 -8.50
CA LEU A 680 7.36 34.01 -9.92
C LEU A 680 8.56 33.14 -10.25
N ARG A 681 9.55 33.05 -9.35
CA ARG A 681 10.68 32.12 -9.49
C ARG A 681 10.20 30.66 -9.42
N ALA A 682 9.45 30.31 -8.38
CA ALA A 682 8.91 28.97 -8.19
C ALA A 682 8.04 28.54 -9.37
N PHE A 683 7.14 29.43 -9.85
CA PHE A 683 6.30 29.22 -11.02
C PHE A 683 7.14 29.03 -12.30
N SER A 684 8.17 29.85 -12.52
CA SER A 684 9.07 29.71 -13.68
C SER A 684 9.88 28.41 -13.67
N GLN A 685 10.10 27.83 -12.49
CA GLN A 685 10.79 26.57 -12.29
C GLN A 685 9.83 25.38 -12.29
N GLN A 686 8.51 25.61 -12.44
CA GLN A 686 7.47 24.58 -12.27
C GLN A 686 7.62 23.85 -10.93
N SER A 687 8.03 24.60 -9.89
CA SER A 687 8.14 24.09 -8.53
C SER A 687 6.76 23.75 -8.00
N ALA A 688 6.62 22.60 -7.34
CA ALA A 688 5.35 22.12 -6.82
C ALA A 688 4.71 23.11 -5.82
N GLU A 689 5.52 23.95 -5.17
CA GLU A 689 5.03 24.99 -4.25
C GLU A 689 4.27 26.15 -4.91
N ALA A 690 4.40 26.32 -6.23
CA ALA A 690 3.74 27.34 -7.03
C ALA A 690 2.45 26.87 -7.70
N ASP A 691 2.14 25.58 -7.61
CA ASP A 691 0.87 24.97 -8.03
C ASP A 691 -0.13 25.09 -6.87
N ILE A 692 -0.88 26.19 -6.86
CA ILE A 692 -1.75 26.62 -5.75
C ILE A 692 -3.22 26.78 -6.17
N ALA A 693 -3.55 26.49 -7.43
CA ALA A 693 -4.90 26.54 -7.95
C ALA A 693 -5.21 25.36 -8.86
N ALA A 694 -6.49 25.03 -8.98
CA ALA A 694 -6.91 24.03 -9.95
C ALA A 694 -6.75 24.56 -11.39
N PRO A 695 -6.36 23.70 -12.36
CA PRO A 695 -6.10 22.26 -12.21
C PRO A 695 -4.73 21.95 -11.58
N PHE A 696 -4.75 21.31 -10.41
CA PHE A 696 -3.52 20.97 -9.69
C PHE A 696 -2.66 19.96 -10.47
N GLY A 697 -1.34 20.11 -10.39
CA GLY A 697 -0.34 19.41 -11.18
C GLY A 697 0.00 20.09 -12.52
N VAL A 698 -0.59 21.27 -12.78
CA VAL A 698 -0.35 22.05 -14.00
C VAL A 698 -0.08 23.50 -13.62
N HIS A 699 1.14 23.97 -13.85
CA HIS A 699 1.48 25.38 -13.62
C HIS A 699 0.92 26.27 -14.74
N ASP A 700 -0.18 26.97 -14.46
CA ASP A 700 -0.85 27.82 -15.45
C ASP A 700 -1.30 29.19 -14.91
N ILE A 701 -2.11 29.90 -15.70
CA ILE A 701 -2.57 31.24 -15.33
C ILE A 701 -3.48 31.25 -14.10
N ALA A 702 -4.13 30.13 -13.76
CA ALA A 702 -4.98 29.99 -12.59
C ALA A 702 -4.14 30.13 -11.30
N ASP A 703 -2.93 29.55 -11.25
CA ASP A 703 -2.01 29.70 -10.11
C ASP A 703 -1.61 31.16 -9.92
N VAL A 704 -1.26 31.83 -11.02
CA VAL A 704 -0.89 33.24 -10.99
C VAL A 704 -2.08 34.10 -10.53
N GLN A 705 -3.29 33.79 -10.98
CA GLN A 705 -4.50 34.48 -10.54
C GLN A 705 -4.80 34.22 -9.07
N ALA A 706 -4.64 32.99 -8.58
CA ALA A 706 -4.84 32.63 -7.18
C ALA A 706 -3.81 33.35 -6.30
N PHE A 707 -2.54 33.36 -6.70
CA PHE A 707 -1.48 34.09 -6.02
C PHE A 707 -1.82 35.58 -5.94
N LEU A 708 -2.10 36.24 -7.07
CA LEU A 708 -2.40 37.67 -7.10
C LEU A 708 -3.64 38.02 -6.28
N THR A 709 -4.65 37.14 -6.31
CA THR A 709 -5.87 37.30 -5.50
C THR A 709 -5.54 37.22 -4.01
N ALA A 710 -4.82 36.19 -3.57
CA ALA A 710 -4.38 36.06 -2.18
C ALA A 710 -3.46 37.21 -1.76
N TYR A 711 -2.53 37.61 -2.63
CA TYR A 711 -1.59 38.69 -2.40
C TYR A 711 -2.31 40.03 -2.20
N SER A 712 -3.34 40.30 -3.00
CA SER A 712 -4.16 41.52 -2.89
C SER A 712 -5.01 41.58 -1.61
N LYS A 713 -5.37 40.40 -1.05
CA LYS A 713 -6.15 40.29 0.19
C LYS A 713 -5.30 40.51 1.44
N GLY A 714 -3.98 40.28 1.38
CA GLY A 714 -3.08 40.34 2.53
C GLY A 714 -3.08 39.04 3.35
N CYS A 715 -2.16 38.95 4.32
CA CYS A 715 -2.21 37.91 5.36
C CYS A 715 -3.20 38.32 6.47
N PRO A 716 -4.08 37.41 6.92
CA PRO A 716 -4.99 37.64 8.04
C PRO A 716 -4.30 37.75 9.41
#